data_AF-A0A7X2Z116-F1
#
_entry.id   AF-A0A7X2Z116-F1
#
_cell.length_a   1.000
_cell.length_b   1.000
_cell.length_c   1.000
_cell.angle_alpha   90.00
_cell.angle_beta   90.00
_cell.angle_gamma   90.00
#
_symmetry.space_group_name_H-M   'P 1'
#
loop_
_entity.id
_entity.type
_entity.pdbx_description
1 polymer ?
#
loop_
_entity_poly.entity_id
_entity_poly.type
_entity_poly.pdbx_seq_one_letter_code
_entity_poly.pdbx_strand_id
1 'polypeptide(L)'
;MKAMYPAQANSPGTELGTAIDAIQDTIEVVDGSVLPDAPNLLTIGTDESAETILYNEKVGNELTGVTRGFQGTAQSWQAGTKVARYMTAYDYDTARENIEGLYDRLDDAETDLLTLQPGLQVVTAVKDARFRLGEIRGKTEINGQGRIGLVGVENPYAINTAGNLLPPFYEWTAIGLATGATYTIDEPYKMTLNDPGQQSGGVSLFYTVINVPAKTNITLKLPHDTWNTISDATGDNLLYPWEKSSVHTINTGGNNQIRVYLGNRDGAGSYVFENPLLTIGSEPKPFQPQRSSMLAFQTELHANPTDGSDPDVLIDQNGQYLKLGKWKKVVADGSLKYMFVASLEGFKVVYAPGIAANAAGQGDGDDVGSLFGTKYNGQPLTVDDSGVYAWPSADLIRISSNNIYISIANTDSGWGDDYDPSQEEIKAYFNGWRMCDGNSTQPFTEAEGEVKCWGPIANPANTHGSYPWVNTVYNNAPDYPARVSGGYEYHPYNFLYRLSKEAVVPVTAEGCLTLSEGDSVIEVGTGIVLREKNIPVTSSTAVGINIIGSINSPLKYKADKIFSIYKNSHEDKTWEIVTRTDGSAYGNQRASTGINTFDPSAAYSVTYLKLDKPPIVPITGSLAANEKAQISDLTAGVAEALQRVSVVEQKKAEKDAPGWITPTLLNGTTPYGQFVPMYFKDGFGFVHLTGQVTARGYVSIFKLPVGYRPGRKLRFYQYSYGDAPTGGEVWAEEDGTVRNSTGGLQAVSLDGISFLAEQ
;
A
#
# COMPACT_ATOMS: atom_id res chain seq x y z
N MET A 1 28.93 -17.13 -19.55
CA MET A 1 29.45 -18.29 -20.30
C MET A 1 30.57 -17.81 -21.21
N LYS A 2 31.65 -18.59 -21.35
CA LYS A 2 32.76 -18.32 -22.27
C LYS A 2 32.30 -18.53 -23.73
N ALA A 3 32.89 -17.77 -24.65
CA ALA A 3 32.52 -17.82 -26.08
C ALA A 3 32.88 -19.17 -26.69
N MET A 4 31.93 -19.80 -27.39
CA MET A 4 32.14 -21.04 -28.15
C MET A 4 32.11 -20.72 -29.64
N TYR A 5 33.07 -21.28 -30.39
CA TYR A 5 33.21 -21.01 -31.82
C TYR A 5 32.61 -22.15 -32.65
N PRO A 6 31.82 -21.85 -33.69
CA PRO A 6 31.22 -22.88 -34.53
C PRO A 6 32.25 -23.87 -35.08
N ALA A 7 31.99 -25.16 -34.94
CA ALA A 7 32.74 -26.22 -35.61
C ALA A 7 32.33 -26.31 -37.09
N GLN A 8 33.16 -26.93 -37.91
CA GLN A 8 32.87 -27.15 -39.32
C GLN A 8 32.87 -28.64 -39.66
N ALA A 9 31.80 -29.09 -40.32
CA ALA A 9 31.67 -30.48 -40.72
C ALA A 9 32.85 -30.91 -41.61
N ASN A 10 33.47 -32.04 -41.27
CA ASN A 10 34.65 -32.61 -41.94
C ASN A 10 35.95 -31.79 -41.82
N SER A 11 35.94 -30.65 -41.13
CA SER A 11 37.11 -29.75 -40.97
C SER A 11 37.90 -29.57 -42.27
N PRO A 12 37.27 -29.08 -43.36
CA PRO A 12 37.97 -28.88 -44.63
C PRO A 12 39.16 -27.94 -44.41
N GLY A 13 40.31 -28.35 -44.93
CA GLY A 13 41.56 -27.60 -44.81
C GLY A 13 41.83 -26.77 -46.06
N THR A 14 42.44 -25.61 -45.84
CA THR A 14 43.08 -24.77 -46.85
C THR A 14 44.58 -24.70 -46.56
N GLU A 15 45.28 -23.79 -47.22
CA GLU A 15 46.70 -23.52 -47.01
C GLU A 15 46.95 -22.03 -46.83
N LEU A 16 48.05 -21.67 -46.17
CA LEU A 16 48.54 -20.29 -46.16
C LEU A 16 48.89 -19.86 -47.59
N GLY A 17 48.33 -18.75 -48.05
CA GLY A 17 48.63 -18.15 -49.36
C GLY A 17 50.03 -17.54 -49.41
N THR A 18 50.51 -17.03 -48.28
CA THR A 18 51.83 -16.42 -48.11
C THR A 18 52.51 -16.90 -46.82
N ALA A 19 53.83 -16.69 -46.72
CA ALA A 19 54.55 -16.99 -45.48
C ALA A 19 54.21 -15.95 -44.40
N ILE A 20 54.02 -16.40 -43.17
CA ILE A 20 53.65 -15.56 -42.02
C ILE A 20 54.72 -15.61 -40.93
N ASP A 21 54.88 -14.53 -40.15
CA ASP A 21 55.72 -14.50 -38.94
C ASP A 21 54.90 -14.72 -37.66
N ALA A 22 55.46 -14.52 -36.46
CA ALA A 22 54.77 -14.80 -35.19
C ALA A 22 53.84 -13.67 -34.70
N ILE A 23 53.82 -12.50 -35.34
CA ILE A 23 53.13 -11.30 -34.83
C ILE A 23 52.07 -10.74 -35.79
N GLN A 24 51.97 -11.27 -37.01
CA GLN A 24 50.99 -10.82 -38.00
C GLN A 24 49.54 -10.95 -37.51
N ASP A 25 48.78 -9.88 -37.74
CA ASP A 25 47.35 -9.72 -37.41
C ASP A 25 46.42 -9.88 -38.63
N THR A 26 47.02 -10.08 -39.82
CA THR A 26 46.33 -10.39 -41.07
C THR A 26 46.98 -11.61 -41.73
N ILE A 27 46.16 -12.57 -42.17
CA ILE A 27 46.62 -13.82 -42.80
C ILE A 27 45.86 -14.05 -44.10
N GLU A 28 46.59 -14.26 -45.19
CA GLU A 28 46.03 -14.70 -46.48
C GLU A 28 46.02 -16.23 -46.57
N VAL A 29 44.88 -16.81 -46.95
CA VAL A 29 44.72 -18.25 -47.23
C VAL A 29 44.41 -18.49 -48.70
N VAL A 30 44.72 -19.67 -49.22
CA VAL A 30 44.49 -20.03 -50.64
C VAL A 30 43.01 -20.05 -50.99
N ASP A 31 42.20 -20.60 -50.09
CA ASP A 31 40.74 -20.68 -50.22
C ASP A 31 40.10 -20.42 -48.86
N GLY A 32 39.56 -19.22 -48.67
CA GLY A 32 38.83 -18.83 -47.45
C GLY A 32 37.36 -19.25 -47.47
N SER A 33 36.84 -19.73 -48.61
CA SER A 33 35.44 -20.17 -48.73
C SER A 33 35.18 -21.47 -47.97
N VAL A 34 36.23 -22.29 -47.78
CA VAL A 34 36.16 -23.52 -46.98
C VAL A 34 36.32 -23.29 -45.49
N LEU A 35 36.58 -22.05 -45.03
CA LEU A 35 36.71 -21.73 -43.61
C LEU A 35 35.40 -21.15 -43.06
N PRO A 36 35.08 -21.32 -41.77
CA PRO A 36 33.84 -20.80 -41.22
C PRO A 36 33.83 -19.26 -41.17
N ASP A 37 32.67 -18.68 -40.92
CA ASP A 37 32.56 -17.23 -40.76
C ASP A 37 33.21 -16.77 -39.45
N ALA A 38 33.73 -15.55 -39.46
CA ALA A 38 34.36 -14.91 -38.32
C ALA A 38 33.32 -14.38 -37.32
N PRO A 39 33.65 -14.24 -36.02
CA PRO A 39 34.91 -14.66 -35.40
C PRO A 39 35.00 -16.18 -35.24
N ASN A 40 36.17 -16.78 -35.49
CA ASN A 40 36.38 -18.22 -35.33
C ASN A 40 37.84 -18.60 -35.05
N LEU A 41 38.05 -19.88 -34.75
CA LEU A 41 39.37 -20.47 -34.51
C LEU A 41 39.87 -21.22 -35.75
N LEU A 42 41.19 -21.19 -35.98
CA LEU A 42 41.84 -22.08 -36.94
C LEU A 42 43.11 -22.64 -36.32
N THR A 43 43.48 -23.84 -36.73
CA THR A 43 44.77 -24.42 -36.40
C THR A 43 45.66 -24.32 -37.62
N ILE A 44 46.84 -23.73 -37.45
CA ILE A 44 47.90 -23.68 -38.46
C ILE A 44 48.91 -24.77 -38.12
N GLY A 45 49.21 -25.63 -39.09
CA GLY A 45 50.05 -26.81 -38.89
C GLY A 45 49.24 -28.05 -38.50
N THR A 46 49.89 -29.21 -38.64
CA THR A 46 49.28 -30.53 -38.37
C THR A 46 50.12 -31.43 -37.46
N ASP A 47 51.25 -30.90 -36.99
CA ASP A 47 52.21 -31.59 -36.13
C ASP A 47 52.16 -31.03 -34.69
N GLU A 48 53.08 -31.47 -33.83
CA GLU A 48 53.21 -31.02 -32.45
C GLU A 48 53.52 -29.52 -32.27
N SER A 49 53.91 -28.84 -33.35
CA SER A 49 54.23 -27.41 -33.36
C SER A 49 53.05 -26.53 -33.78
N ALA A 50 51.90 -27.13 -34.10
CA ALA A 50 50.70 -26.41 -34.52
C ALA A 50 50.26 -25.33 -33.51
N GLU A 51 49.77 -24.21 -34.01
CA GLU A 51 49.16 -23.16 -33.20
C GLU A 51 47.68 -23.00 -33.53
N THR A 52 46.88 -22.61 -32.55
CA THR A 52 45.52 -22.13 -32.77
C THR A 52 45.53 -20.61 -32.82
N ILE A 53 44.85 -20.05 -33.80
CA ILE A 53 44.63 -18.61 -33.96
C ILE A 53 43.14 -18.28 -33.79
N LEU A 54 42.83 -17.06 -33.38
CA LEU A 54 41.48 -16.48 -33.42
C LEU A 54 41.48 -15.37 -34.47
N TYR A 55 40.58 -15.40 -35.45
CA TYR A 55 40.38 -14.30 -36.40
C TYR A 55 39.01 -13.67 -36.18
N ASN A 56 38.92 -12.34 -36.29
CA ASN A 56 37.71 -11.57 -35.99
C ASN A 56 36.90 -11.21 -37.25
N GLU A 57 37.56 -11.17 -38.41
CA GLU A 57 36.96 -10.83 -39.69
C GLU A 57 37.51 -11.74 -40.80
N LYS A 58 36.69 -12.01 -41.82
CA LYS A 58 37.06 -12.78 -43.01
C LYS A 58 36.45 -12.13 -44.24
N VAL A 59 37.28 -11.70 -45.18
CA VAL A 59 36.86 -11.13 -46.46
C VAL A 59 37.50 -11.92 -47.60
N GLY A 60 36.73 -12.80 -48.23
CA GLY A 60 37.23 -13.71 -49.25
C GLY A 60 38.31 -14.64 -48.68
N ASN A 61 39.56 -14.40 -49.09
CA ASN A 61 40.74 -15.18 -48.73
C ASN A 61 41.59 -14.53 -47.64
N GLU A 62 41.20 -13.36 -47.13
CA GLU A 62 41.96 -12.60 -46.14
C GLU A 62 41.26 -12.67 -44.78
N LEU A 63 42.01 -13.09 -43.75
CA LEU A 63 41.60 -13.13 -42.35
C LEU A 63 42.24 -11.96 -41.62
N THR A 64 41.46 -11.15 -40.91
CA THR A 64 41.93 -9.94 -40.22
C THR A 64 41.56 -9.95 -38.74
N GLY A 65 42.25 -9.11 -37.96
CA GLY A 65 42.11 -9.08 -36.51
C GLY A 65 42.57 -10.39 -35.86
N VAL A 66 43.60 -11.02 -36.43
CA VAL A 66 44.11 -12.31 -36.00
C VAL A 66 44.89 -12.18 -34.69
N THR A 67 44.49 -12.96 -33.69
CA THR A 67 45.26 -13.23 -32.48
C THR A 67 46.07 -14.51 -32.68
N ARG A 68 47.39 -14.38 -32.77
CA ARG A 68 48.35 -15.49 -32.90
C ARG A 68 48.60 -16.18 -31.57
N GLY A 69 48.94 -17.47 -31.61
CA GLY A 69 49.17 -18.25 -30.40
C GLY A 69 48.00 -18.20 -29.41
N PHE A 70 46.76 -18.10 -29.90
CA PHE A 70 45.55 -18.15 -29.06
C PHE A 70 45.56 -19.41 -28.19
N GLN A 71 46.02 -20.52 -28.76
CA GLN A 71 46.60 -21.63 -28.01
C GLN A 71 47.87 -22.12 -28.72
N GLY A 72 48.85 -22.62 -27.96
CA GLY A 72 50.17 -22.97 -28.49
C GLY A 72 51.11 -21.77 -28.53
N THR A 73 52.25 -21.92 -29.22
CA THR A 73 53.25 -20.85 -29.36
C THR A 73 53.19 -20.29 -30.78
N ALA A 74 52.94 -18.98 -30.90
CA ALA A 74 52.96 -18.30 -32.19
C ALA A 74 54.36 -18.41 -32.83
N GLN A 75 54.41 -18.77 -34.11
CA GLN A 75 55.68 -18.93 -34.83
C GLN A 75 55.57 -18.56 -36.31
N SER A 76 56.69 -18.60 -37.03
CA SER A 76 56.69 -18.41 -38.48
C SER A 76 56.23 -19.67 -39.20
N TRP A 77 55.37 -19.51 -40.20
CA TRP A 77 54.91 -20.59 -41.07
C TRP A 77 55.16 -20.24 -42.54
N GLN A 78 55.52 -21.24 -43.34
CA GLN A 78 55.76 -21.05 -44.77
C GLN A 78 54.43 -21.05 -45.55
N ALA A 79 54.41 -20.41 -46.72
CA ALA A 79 53.30 -20.56 -47.67
C ALA A 79 53.06 -22.06 -47.97
N GLY A 80 51.80 -22.46 -48.14
CA GLY A 80 51.41 -23.86 -48.32
C GLY A 80 51.20 -24.64 -47.00
N THR A 81 51.46 -24.05 -45.83
CA THR A 81 51.16 -24.69 -44.55
C THR A 81 49.66 -24.93 -44.41
N LYS A 82 49.26 -26.12 -43.98
CA LYS A 82 47.85 -26.48 -43.79
C LYS A 82 47.19 -25.65 -42.69
N VAL A 83 46.00 -25.15 -42.99
CA VAL A 83 45.15 -24.40 -42.05
C VAL A 83 43.75 -24.98 -42.09
N ALA A 84 43.18 -25.29 -40.94
CA ALA A 84 41.80 -25.80 -40.87
C ALA A 84 41.14 -25.47 -39.53
N ARG A 85 39.81 -25.53 -39.47
CA ARG A 85 39.04 -25.52 -38.22
C ARG A 85 39.05 -26.93 -37.60
N TYR A 86 40.07 -27.26 -36.81
CA TYR A 86 40.09 -28.48 -35.99
C TYR A 86 39.41 -28.25 -34.65
N MET A 87 38.95 -29.32 -33.99
CA MET A 87 38.53 -29.28 -32.59
C MET A 87 39.77 -29.00 -31.73
N THR A 88 39.73 -27.93 -30.95
CA THR A 88 40.86 -27.46 -30.14
C THR A 88 40.65 -27.78 -28.66
N ALA A 89 41.71 -27.65 -27.85
CA ALA A 89 41.57 -27.73 -26.40
C ALA A 89 40.62 -26.64 -25.87
N TYR A 90 40.67 -25.43 -26.45
CA TYR A 90 39.77 -24.34 -26.11
C TYR A 90 38.31 -24.76 -26.28
N ASP A 91 37.96 -25.44 -27.37
CA ASP A 91 36.57 -25.88 -27.61
C ASP A 91 36.08 -26.83 -26.51
N TYR A 92 36.89 -27.84 -26.16
CA TYR A 92 36.53 -28.82 -25.14
C TYR A 92 36.47 -28.19 -23.75
N ASP A 93 37.52 -27.47 -23.36
CA ASP A 93 37.61 -26.86 -22.04
C ASP A 93 36.51 -25.81 -21.84
N THR A 94 36.25 -24.99 -22.86
CA THR A 94 35.18 -23.98 -22.81
C THR A 94 33.81 -24.63 -22.73
N ALA A 95 33.56 -25.71 -23.48
CA ALA A 95 32.29 -26.44 -23.38
C ALA A 95 32.11 -27.07 -21.99
N ARG A 96 33.14 -27.75 -21.46
CA ARG A 96 33.13 -28.35 -20.12
C ARG A 96 32.88 -27.30 -19.05
N GLU A 97 33.66 -26.22 -19.04
CA GLU A 97 33.54 -25.15 -18.04
C GLU A 97 32.17 -24.44 -18.12
N ASN A 98 31.61 -24.25 -19.32
CA ASN A 98 30.27 -23.72 -19.47
C ASN A 98 29.21 -24.69 -18.89
N ILE A 99 29.38 -26.00 -19.07
CA ILE A 99 28.50 -27.04 -18.50
C ILE A 99 28.62 -27.08 -16.97
N GLU A 100 29.84 -27.08 -16.43
CA GLU A 100 30.11 -27.05 -14.99
C GLU A 100 29.52 -25.78 -14.36
N GLY A 101 29.74 -24.61 -14.97
CA GLY A 101 29.14 -23.36 -14.49
C GLY A 101 27.61 -23.31 -14.58
N LEU A 102 26.99 -24.05 -15.52
CA LEU A 102 25.54 -24.24 -15.54
C LEU A 102 25.07 -25.18 -14.43
N TYR A 103 25.82 -26.24 -14.17
CA TYR A 103 25.54 -27.19 -13.09
C TYR A 103 25.55 -26.49 -11.73
N ASP A 104 26.60 -25.73 -11.41
CA ASP A 104 26.73 -25.00 -10.14
C ASP A 104 25.55 -24.03 -9.90
N ARG A 105 25.07 -23.38 -10.96
CA ARG A 105 23.93 -22.44 -10.92
C ARG A 105 22.57 -23.12 -10.74
N LEU A 106 22.48 -24.42 -10.99
CA LEU A 106 21.25 -25.20 -11.03
C LEU A 106 21.16 -26.31 -9.98
N ASP A 107 22.26 -26.69 -9.34
CA ASP A 107 22.33 -27.80 -8.39
C ASP A 107 21.61 -27.42 -7.08
N ASP A 108 22.13 -26.41 -6.39
CA ASP A 108 21.59 -25.91 -5.12
C ASP A 108 20.81 -24.61 -5.28
N ALA A 109 19.81 -24.37 -4.43
CA ALA A 109 19.11 -23.08 -4.39
C ALA A 109 19.81 -22.16 -3.39
N GLU A 110 20.38 -21.05 -3.87
CA GLU A 110 21.09 -20.08 -3.04
C GLU A 110 20.31 -18.77 -2.94
N THR A 111 20.32 -18.17 -1.74
CA THR A 111 19.69 -16.88 -1.48
C THR A 111 20.62 -15.94 -0.72
N ASP A 112 20.58 -14.66 -1.09
CA ASP A 112 21.30 -13.60 -0.39
C ASP A 112 20.36 -12.90 0.59
N LEU A 113 20.80 -12.74 1.83
CA LEU A 113 20.07 -11.95 2.82
C LEU A 113 20.16 -10.46 2.46
N LEU A 114 19.03 -9.77 2.56
CA LEU A 114 18.92 -8.35 2.29
C LEU A 114 18.13 -7.66 3.40
N THR A 115 18.69 -6.57 3.93
CA THR A 115 18.00 -5.68 4.85
C THR A 115 17.79 -4.33 4.18
N LEU A 116 16.53 -4.00 3.91
CA LEU A 116 16.12 -2.71 3.40
C LEU A 116 16.04 -1.72 4.57
N GLN A 117 16.87 -0.69 4.53
CA GLN A 117 16.92 0.35 5.57
C GLN A 117 15.77 1.35 5.43
N PRO A 118 15.33 2.00 6.53
CA PRO A 118 14.36 3.10 6.47
C PRO A 118 14.76 4.21 5.48
N GLY A 119 13.81 4.71 4.69
CA GLY A 119 14.00 5.80 3.74
C GLY A 119 14.47 5.34 2.35
N LEU A 120 15.04 6.28 1.59
CA LEU A 120 15.55 6.04 0.23
C LEU A 120 16.96 5.47 0.25
N GLN A 121 17.18 4.38 -0.48
CA GLN A 121 18.47 3.72 -0.62
C GLN A 121 18.68 3.16 -2.04
N VAL A 122 19.94 2.92 -2.40
CA VAL A 122 20.28 2.14 -3.60
C VAL A 122 20.54 0.70 -3.19
N VAL A 123 19.89 -0.24 -3.87
CA VAL A 123 20.19 -1.68 -3.75
C VAL A 123 20.57 -2.21 -5.12
N THR A 124 21.66 -2.95 -5.19
CA THR A 124 22.12 -3.59 -6.42
C THR A 124 21.75 -5.06 -6.40
N ALA A 125 21.01 -5.52 -7.40
CA ALA A 125 20.73 -6.94 -7.59
C ALA A 125 21.58 -7.51 -8.73
N VAL A 126 22.10 -8.73 -8.56
CA VAL A 126 22.90 -9.41 -9.60
C VAL A 126 22.03 -9.85 -10.78
N LYS A 127 20.72 -9.97 -10.56
CA LYS A 127 19.72 -10.39 -11.56
C LYS A 127 18.33 -9.95 -11.14
N ASP A 128 17.39 -9.99 -12.07
CA ASP A 128 15.98 -9.77 -11.80
C ASP A 128 15.46 -10.77 -10.74
N ALA A 129 15.10 -10.32 -9.55
CA ALA A 129 14.72 -11.21 -8.44
C ALA A 129 13.54 -10.65 -7.63
N ARG A 130 12.65 -11.55 -7.19
CA ARG A 130 11.62 -11.23 -6.21
C ARG A 130 12.26 -11.15 -4.83
N PHE A 131 11.96 -10.09 -4.09
CA PHE A 131 12.27 -10.00 -2.67
C PHE A 131 11.31 -10.87 -1.87
N ARG A 132 11.85 -11.78 -1.07
CA ARG A 132 11.10 -12.61 -0.14
C ARG A 132 11.20 -12.00 1.26
N LEU A 133 10.06 -11.69 1.84
CA LEU A 133 10.00 -11.12 3.18
C LEU A 133 10.52 -12.15 4.18
N GLY A 134 11.49 -11.75 5.01
CA GLY A 134 11.89 -12.48 6.21
C GLY A 134 11.02 -12.03 7.37
N GLU A 135 11.30 -10.84 7.91
CA GLU A 135 10.50 -10.25 8.96
C GLU A 135 10.51 -8.71 8.96
N ILE A 136 9.44 -8.13 9.50
CA ILE A 136 9.37 -6.73 9.96
C ILE A 136 9.08 -6.75 11.46
N ARG A 137 9.94 -6.11 12.25
CA ARG A 137 9.77 -6.02 13.70
C ARG A 137 9.09 -4.72 14.10
N GLY A 138 8.12 -4.81 14.99
CA GLY A 138 7.42 -3.64 15.54
C GLY A 138 8.35 -2.72 16.34
N LYS A 139 7.88 -1.50 16.51
CA LYS A 139 8.46 -0.45 17.35
C LYS A 139 7.31 0.32 17.96
N THR A 140 7.48 0.90 19.14
CA THR A 140 6.51 1.86 19.68
C THR A 140 7.21 3.09 20.19
N GLU A 141 6.68 4.26 19.83
CA GLU A 141 7.14 5.55 20.32
C GLU A 141 6.02 6.22 21.13
N ILE A 142 6.38 6.81 22.26
CA ILE A 142 5.50 7.67 23.04
C ILE A 142 5.63 9.08 22.47
N ASN A 143 4.52 9.63 21.98
CA ASN A 143 4.45 10.93 21.30
C ASN A 143 5.47 11.07 20.13
N GLY A 144 5.67 9.98 19.38
CA GLY A 144 6.64 9.92 18.29
C GLY A 144 6.27 10.76 17.06
N GLN A 145 7.26 11.40 16.46
CA GLN A 145 7.18 12.06 15.14
C GLN A 145 5.99 13.04 14.96
N GLY A 146 5.73 13.85 15.99
CA GLY A 146 4.68 14.88 15.96
C GLY A 146 3.26 14.35 16.18
N ARG A 147 3.11 13.06 16.51
CA ARG A 147 1.86 12.47 16.97
C ARG A 147 1.81 12.45 18.49
N ILE A 148 0.60 12.53 19.03
CA ILE A 148 0.33 12.36 20.46
C ILE A 148 -0.18 10.94 20.72
N GLY A 149 0.35 10.30 21.76
CA GLY A 149 -0.04 8.97 22.21
C GLY A 149 0.97 7.86 21.91
N LEU A 150 0.51 6.61 21.96
CA LEU A 150 1.32 5.41 21.70
C LEU A 150 1.27 5.06 20.21
N VAL A 151 2.39 5.18 19.51
CA VAL A 151 2.47 5.06 18.05
C VAL A 151 3.27 3.84 17.65
N GLY A 152 2.63 2.86 16.98
CA GLY A 152 3.29 1.69 16.42
C GLY A 152 3.79 1.90 14.99
N VAL A 153 4.51 0.90 14.45
CA VAL A 153 4.85 0.84 13.02
C VAL A 153 3.56 0.54 12.25
N GLU A 154 2.96 1.55 11.65
CA GLU A 154 1.68 1.43 10.95
C GLU A 154 1.89 1.32 9.44
N ASN A 155 1.30 0.30 8.84
CA ASN A 155 1.26 0.06 7.39
C ASN A 155 2.62 0.22 6.69
N PRO A 156 3.61 -0.66 7.00
CA PRO A 156 4.91 -0.61 6.37
C PRO A 156 4.83 -0.91 4.87
N TYR A 157 5.74 -0.31 4.09
CA TYR A 157 5.87 -0.56 2.67
C TYR A 157 7.32 -0.47 2.18
N ALA A 158 7.57 -1.10 1.05
CA ALA A 158 8.74 -0.88 0.21
C ALA A 158 8.29 -0.62 -1.23
N ILE A 159 8.83 0.44 -1.86
CA ILE A 159 8.64 0.74 -3.29
C ILE A 159 10.00 0.66 -3.96
N ASN A 160 10.09 -0.07 -5.07
CA ASN A 160 11.26 -0.11 -5.93
C ASN A 160 11.00 0.68 -7.22
N THR A 161 11.99 1.46 -7.65
CA THR A 161 12.09 2.05 -8.99
C THR A 161 13.42 1.67 -9.62
N ALA A 162 13.39 0.99 -10.76
CA ALA A 162 14.58 0.47 -11.44
C ALA A 162 14.57 0.70 -12.95
N GLY A 163 15.73 0.53 -13.58
CA GLY A 163 15.94 0.83 -15.00
C GLY A 163 15.99 2.34 -15.23
N ASN A 164 14.83 2.96 -15.42
CA ASN A 164 14.68 4.40 -15.57
C ASN A 164 13.98 5.01 -14.35
N LEU A 165 14.59 6.04 -13.76
CA LEU A 165 13.97 6.79 -12.67
C LEU A 165 12.90 7.77 -13.15
N LEU A 166 12.86 8.11 -14.45
CA LEU A 166 11.82 8.95 -15.02
C LEU A 166 10.54 8.14 -15.28
N PRO A 167 9.38 8.61 -14.82
CA PRO A 167 8.11 8.03 -15.20
C PRO A 167 7.77 8.38 -16.67
N PRO A 168 6.82 7.66 -17.26
CA PRO A 168 6.29 7.99 -18.59
C PRO A 168 5.61 9.37 -18.63
N PHE A 169 5.51 9.97 -19.82
CA PHE A 169 5.06 11.35 -20.04
C PHE A 169 3.63 11.66 -19.58
N TYR A 170 2.77 10.66 -19.39
CA TYR A 170 1.44 10.87 -18.81
C TYR A 170 1.47 11.19 -17.30
N GLU A 171 2.63 11.06 -16.65
CA GLU A 171 2.86 11.48 -15.26
C GLU A 171 3.63 12.82 -15.15
N TRP A 172 3.88 13.48 -16.29
CA TRP A 172 4.59 14.75 -16.32
C TRP A 172 3.60 15.91 -16.26
N THR A 173 4.01 16.99 -15.60
CA THR A 173 3.23 18.22 -15.49
C THR A 173 3.71 19.24 -16.50
N ALA A 174 2.80 19.75 -17.32
CA ALA A 174 3.08 20.90 -18.20
C ALA A 174 3.04 22.21 -17.39
N ILE A 175 4.00 23.09 -17.62
CA ILE A 175 4.08 24.40 -16.98
C ILE A 175 4.58 25.45 -17.97
N GLY A 176 4.01 26.66 -17.91
CA GLY A 176 4.43 27.77 -18.75
C GLY A 176 4.12 27.63 -20.24
N LEU A 177 3.20 26.73 -20.63
CA LEU A 177 2.83 26.52 -22.03
C LEU A 177 2.51 27.84 -22.74
N ALA A 178 3.14 28.05 -23.90
CA ALA A 178 2.87 29.22 -24.72
C ALA A 178 1.41 29.29 -25.18
N THR A 179 0.90 30.51 -25.35
CA THR A 179 -0.46 30.71 -25.86
C THR A 179 -0.61 30.05 -27.23
N GLY A 180 -1.48 29.04 -27.33
CA GLY A 180 -1.69 28.26 -28.55
C GLY A 180 -0.74 27.07 -28.72
N ALA A 181 0.18 26.83 -27.78
CA ALA A 181 0.95 25.60 -27.73
C ALA A 181 0.04 24.40 -27.45
N THR A 182 0.33 23.30 -28.14
CA THR A 182 -0.35 22.01 -27.95
C THR A 182 0.70 20.92 -27.80
N TYR A 183 0.36 19.85 -27.10
CA TYR A 183 1.23 18.69 -27.00
C TYR A 183 0.41 17.40 -27.07
N THR A 184 1.04 16.35 -27.59
CA THR A 184 0.48 15.00 -27.66
C THR A 184 1.47 14.01 -27.05
N ILE A 185 0.97 13.11 -26.22
CA ILE A 185 1.72 11.96 -25.73
C ILE A 185 1.45 10.83 -26.72
N ASP A 186 2.43 10.59 -27.60
CA ASP A 186 2.30 9.63 -28.70
C ASP A 186 2.54 8.19 -28.19
N GLU A 187 3.50 8.04 -27.27
CA GLU A 187 3.80 6.79 -26.56
C GLU A 187 4.23 7.11 -25.11
N PRO A 188 4.30 6.14 -24.17
CA PRO A 188 4.67 6.42 -22.79
C PRO A 188 5.97 7.22 -22.61
N TYR A 189 6.96 7.03 -23.48
CA TYR A 189 8.23 7.78 -23.48
C TYR A 189 8.45 8.54 -24.78
N LYS A 190 7.37 8.92 -25.48
CA LYS A 190 7.41 9.79 -26.67
C LYS A 190 6.33 10.86 -26.62
N MET A 191 6.73 12.12 -26.69
CA MET A 191 5.82 13.26 -26.67
C MET A 191 6.21 14.27 -27.74
N THR A 192 5.22 14.82 -28.43
CA THR A 192 5.39 15.89 -29.42
C THR A 192 4.79 17.18 -28.86
N LEU A 193 5.61 18.23 -28.75
CA LEU A 193 5.20 19.60 -28.46
C LEU A 193 5.14 20.40 -29.75
N ASN A 194 4.00 21.03 -30.04
CA ASN A 194 3.86 22.03 -31.09
C ASN A 194 3.76 23.42 -30.44
N ASP A 195 4.86 24.16 -30.47
CA ASP A 195 4.96 25.51 -29.91
C ASP A 195 4.84 26.55 -31.03
N PRO A 196 3.82 27.43 -31.02
CA PRO A 196 3.67 28.48 -32.03
C PRO A 196 4.71 29.60 -31.89
N GLY A 197 5.58 29.55 -30.87
CA GLY A 197 6.53 30.59 -30.55
C GLY A 197 5.92 31.68 -29.68
N GLN A 198 6.77 32.33 -28.88
CA GLN A 198 6.36 33.33 -27.90
C GLN A 198 6.59 34.76 -28.39
N GLN A 199 5.61 35.65 -28.13
CA GLN A 199 5.75 37.10 -28.31
C GLN A 199 6.43 37.82 -27.13
N SER A 200 6.70 37.15 -25.99
CA SER A 200 7.27 37.81 -24.79
C SER A 200 7.99 36.85 -23.82
N GLY A 201 8.93 36.03 -24.30
CA GLY A 201 9.89 35.32 -23.42
C GLY A 201 9.34 34.19 -22.53
N GLY A 202 8.11 33.73 -22.73
CA GLY A 202 7.59 32.52 -22.06
C GLY A 202 8.25 31.24 -22.57
N VAL A 203 8.19 30.16 -21.78
CA VAL A 203 8.88 28.89 -22.06
C VAL A 203 7.91 27.73 -21.85
N SER A 204 7.69 26.90 -22.87
CA SER A 204 6.88 25.68 -22.76
C SER A 204 7.72 24.57 -22.12
N LEU A 205 7.39 24.20 -20.88
CA LEU A 205 8.15 23.25 -20.07
C LEU A 205 7.26 22.09 -19.60
N PHE A 206 7.91 20.96 -19.38
CA PHE A 206 7.35 19.79 -18.74
C PHE A 206 8.29 19.37 -17.63
N TYR A 207 7.74 18.96 -16.49
CA TYR A 207 8.55 18.46 -15.39
C TYR A 207 7.93 17.27 -14.69
N THR A 208 8.78 16.53 -14.00
CA THR A 208 8.39 15.46 -13.09
C THR A 208 9.25 15.52 -11.83
N VAL A 209 8.68 15.13 -10.69
CA VAL A 209 9.37 15.07 -9.39
C VAL A 209 9.79 13.63 -9.14
N ILE A 210 11.09 13.41 -8.92
CA ILE A 210 11.67 12.08 -8.75
C ILE A 210 12.26 11.95 -7.35
N ASN A 211 11.91 10.85 -6.66
CA ASN A 211 12.59 10.46 -5.42
C ASN A 211 13.99 9.92 -5.77
N VAL A 212 15.02 10.49 -5.15
CA VAL A 212 16.41 10.09 -5.39
C VAL A 212 17.16 9.92 -4.07
N PRO A 213 18.06 8.94 -3.92
CA PRO A 213 18.90 8.86 -2.74
C PRO A 213 19.83 10.07 -2.66
N ALA A 214 20.05 10.58 -1.44
CA ALA A 214 20.98 11.68 -1.21
C ALA A 214 22.43 11.25 -1.53
N LYS A 215 23.28 12.24 -1.83
CA LYS A 215 24.73 12.11 -2.09
C LYS A 215 25.08 11.10 -3.19
N THR A 216 24.15 10.85 -4.10
CA THR A 216 24.27 9.83 -5.14
C THR A 216 24.50 10.49 -6.49
N ASN A 217 25.39 9.92 -7.29
CA ASN A 217 25.56 10.36 -8.67
C ASN A 217 24.41 9.80 -9.51
N ILE A 218 23.83 10.66 -10.33
CA ILE A 218 22.79 10.30 -11.30
C ILE A 218 23.16 10.86 -12.67
N THR A 219 22.76 10.14 -13.71
CA THR A 219 22.97 10.54 -15.10
C THR A 219 21.64 10.63 -15.83
N LEU A 220 21.32 11.83 -16.33
CA LEU A 220 20.24 12.09 -17.28
C LEU A 220 20.81 11.95 -18.70
N LYS A 221 20.11 11.20 -19.55
CA LYS A 221 20.42 11.00 -20.95
C LYS A 221 19.19 11.29 -21.81
N LEU A 222 19.40 12.04 -22.87
CA LEU A 222 18.42 12.41 -23.88
C LEU A 222 19.00 12.04 -25.26
N PRO A 223 18.22 11.42 -26.16
CA PRO A 223 18.71 11.06 -27.50
C PRO A 223 19.04 12.26 -28.41
N HIS A 224 18.53 13.45 -28.06
CA HIS A 224 18.66 14.67 -28.85
C HIS A 224 18.94 15.88 -27.95
N ASP A 225 19.61 16.89 -28.50
CA ASP A 225 19.92 18.15 -27.83
C ASP A 225 18.65 19.00 -27.63
N THR A 226 17.88 18.65 -26.59
CA THR A 226 16.71 19.40 -26.16
C THR A 226 17.03 20.23 -24.92
N TRP A 227 16.30 21.34 -24.71
CA TRP A 227 16.47 22.14 -23.51
C TRP A 227 16.01 21.36 -22.30
N ASN A 228 16.93 21.17 -21.36
CA ASN A 228 16.65 20.42 -20.14
C ASN A 228 17.45 20.99 -18.96
N THR A 229 17.03 20.61 -17.76
CA THR A 229 17.72 20.93 -16.51
C THR A 229 17.27 19.98 -15.40
N ILE A 230 18.01 19.99 -14.30
CA ILE A 230 17.64 19.34 -13.04
C ILE A 230 17.68 20.41 -11.94
N SER A 231 16.66 20.44 -11.09
CA SER A 231 16.59 21.30 -9.91
C SER A 231 16.32 20.49 -8.65
N ASP A 232 16.32 21.18 -7.51
CA ASP A 232 15.69 20.68 -6.29
C ASP A 232 14.18 20.43 -6.45
N ALA A 233 13.58 19.86 -5.41
CA ALA A 233 12.16 19.50 -5.41
C ALA A 233 11.19 20.69 -5.48
N THR A 234 11.62 21.91 -5.13
CA THR A 234 10.78 23.12 -5.19
C THR A 234 10.84 23.78 -6.57
N GLY A 235 11.92 23.57 -7.32
CA GLY A 235 12.18 24.22 -8.60
C GLY A 235 12.97 25.52 -8.46
N ASP A 236 13.38 25.89 -7.25
CA ASP A 236 13.99 27.20 -6.96
C ASP A 236 15.51 27.17 -7.17
N ASN A 237 16.16 26.02 -6.92
CA ASN A 237 17.61 25.88 -7.07
C ASN A 237 17.95 24.87 -8.17
N LEU A 238 18.63 25.34 -9.21
CA LEU A 238 19.15 24.49 -10.27
C LEU A 238 20.34 23.68 -9.77
N LEU A 239 20.26 22.35 -9.89
CA LEU A 239 21.37 21.42 -9.67
C LEU A 239 22.21 21.26 -10.95
N TYR A 240 21.62 21.58 -12.10
CA TYR A 240 22.26 21.64 -13.39
C TYR A 240 21.76 22.87 -14.17
N PRO A 241 22.59 23.69 -14.83
CA PRO A 241 22.12 24.84 -15.58
C PRO A 241 21.21 24.43 -16.75
N TRP A 242 20.38 25.36 -17.25
CA TRP A 242 19.64 25.11 -18.49
C TRP A 242 20.61 25.03 -19.66
N GLU A 243 20.63 23.91 -20.37
CA GLU A 243 21.47 23.70 -21.55
C GLU A 243 20.76 22.78 -22.57
N LYS A 244 21.29 22.77 -23.79
CA LYS A 244 21.00 21.74 -24.79
C LYS A 244 22.13 20.73 -24.76
N SER A 245 21.94 19.65 -24.03
CA SER A 245 22.88 18.54 -24.06
C SER A 245 22.15 17.22 -23.88
N SER A 246 22.72 16.22 -24.50
CA SER A 246 22.23 14.85 -24.53
C SER A 246 22.60 14.05 -23.28
N VAL A 247 23.59 14.47 -22.49
CA VAL A 247 24.00 13.75 -21.27
C VAL A 247 24.42 14.72 -20.16
N HIS A 248 23.93 14.49 -18.96
CA HIS A 248 24.24 15.26 -17.75
C HIS A 248 24.45 14.34 -16.57
N THR A 249 25.54 14.53 -15.82
CA THR A 249 25.78 13.83 -14.57
C THR A 249 25.85 14.84 -13.44
N ILE A 250 25.06 14.62 -12.39
CA ILE A 250 25.09 15.43 -11.17
C ILE A 250 25.22 14.54 -9.94
N ASN A 251 25.63 15.14 -8.82
CA ASN A 251 25.44 14.55 -7.50
C ASN A 251 24.19 15.14 -6.86
N THR A 252 23.32 14.31 -6.28
CA THR A 252 22.08 14.76 -5.64
C THR A 252 22.32 15.59 -4.37
N GLY A 253 23.53 15.59 -3.81
CA GLY A 253 23.87 16.36 -2.63
C GLY A 253 22.99 15.97 -1.43
N GLY A 254 22.41 16.95 -0.74
CA GLY A 254 21.46 16.68 0.34
C GLY A 254 20.03 16.33 -0.11
N ASN A 255 19.75 16.37 -1.41
CA ASN A 255 18.38 16.24 -1.92
C ASN A 255 17.93 14.77 -1.91
N ASN A 256 16.73 14.54 -1.40
CA ASN A 256 16.01 13.26 -1.47
C ASN A 256 14.94 13.26 -2.58
N GLN A 257 14.72 14.41 -3.21
CA GLN A 257 13.82 14.64 -4.32
C GLN A 257 14.42 15.68 -5.25
N ILE A 258 14.23 15.50 -6.55
CA ILE A 258 14.64 16.44 -7.59
C ILE A 258 13.50 16.66 -8.58
N ARG A 259 13.58 17.74 -9.35
CA ARG A 259 12.75 17.91 -10.55
C ARG A 259 13.61 17.81 -11.79
N VAL A 260 13.14 17.04 -12.76
CA VAL A 260 13.71 17.00 -14.11
C VAL A 260 12.79 17.78 -15.03
N TYR A 261 13.36 18.68 -15.80
CA TYR A 261 12.63 19.48 -16.77
C TYR A 261 13.06 19.17 -18.20
N LEU A 262 12.08 19.12 -19.10
CA LEU A 262 12.26 19.12 -20.54
C LEU A 262 11.44 20.27 -21.14
N GLY A 263 11.90 20.87 -22.21
CA GLY A 263 11.10 21.87 -22.89
C GLY A 263 11.78 22.51 -24.09
N ASN A 264 11.22 23.65 -24.50
CA ASN A 264 11.71 24.44 -25.62
C ASN A 264 11.91 25.90 -25.19
N ARG A 265 13.09 26.46 -25.50
CA ARG A 265 13.46 27.87 -25.28
C ARG A 265 13.87 28.60 -26.57
N ASP A 266 13.80 27.97 -27.74
CA ASP A 266 14.41 28.49 -28.99
C ASP A 266 13.45 29.22 -29.94
N GLY A 267 12.15 29.12 -29.75
CA GLY A 267 11.14 29.77 -30.61
C GLY A 267 10.05 28.82 -31.10
N ALA A 268 9.34 29.21 -32.16
CA ALA A 268 8.27 28.41 -32.74
C ALA A 268 8.80 27.12 -33.39
N GLY A 269 8.12 25.99 -33.21
CA GLY A 269 8.50 24.72 -33.82
C GLY A 269 7.72 23.53 -33.30
N SER A 270 8.00 22.37 -33.89
CA SER A 270 7.57 21.06 -33.40
C SER A 270 8.77 20.35 -32.80
N TYR A 271 8.63 19.88 -31.56
CA TYR A 271 9.71 19.30 -30.76
C TYR A 271 9.29 17.92 -30.27
N VAL A 272 10.09 16.91 -30.57
CA VAL A 272 9.87 15.53 -30.14
C VAL A 272 10.81 15.21 -29.00
N PHE A 273 10.24 14.82 -27.87
CA PHE A 273 10.95 14.25 -26.73
C PHE A 273 10.76 12.75 -26.77
N GLU A 274 11.84 12.00 -26.90
CA GLU A 274 11.78 10.55 -27.00
C GLU A 274 12.83 9.91 -26.09
N ASN A 275 12.46 8.82 -25.43
CA ASN A 275 13.33 7.96 -24.63
C ASN A 275 14.26 8.71 -23.63
N PRO A 276 13.76 9.66 -22.82
CA PRO A 276 14.55 10.26 -21.76
C PRO A 276 14.87 9.20 -20.69
N LEU A 277 16.11 9.18 -20.20
CA LEU A 277 16.59 8.19 -19.24
C LEU A 277 17.29 8.89 -18.08
N LEU A 278 16.84 8.65 -16.85
CA LEU A 278 17.58 9.02 -15.64
C LEU A 278 18.00 7.74 -14.91
N THR A 279 19.28 7.60 -14.60
CA THR A 279 19.86 6.39 -13.98
C THR A 279 20.78 6.72 -12.82
N ILE A 280 20.96 5.75 -11.91
CA ILE A 280 22.01 5.81 -10.89
C ILE A 280 23.37 5.54 -11.54
N GLY A 281 24.38 6.30 -11.12
CA GLY A 281 25.74 6.22 -11.60
C GLY A 281 26.19 7.50 -12.32
N SER A 282 27.39 7.45 -12.87
CA SER A 282 27.97 8.55 -13.65
C SER A 282 28.05 8.27 -15.14
N GLU A 283 27.76 7.02 -15.54
CA GLU A 283 27.89 6.54 -16.91
C GLU A 283 26.52 6.38 -17.57
N PRO A 284 26.35 6.81 -18.83
CA PRO A 284 25.09 6.69 -19.55
C PRO A 284 24.76 5.22 -19.86
N LYS A 285 23.56 4.76 -19.49
CA LYS A 285 23.07 3.40 -19.80
C LYS A 285 22.21 3.38 -21.09
N PRO A 286 21.96 2.20 -21.69
CA PRO A 286 20.93 2.04 -22.72
C PRO A 286 19.54 2.37 -22.17
N PHE A 287 18.64 2.88 -23.02
CA PHE A 287 17.27 3.17 -22.61
C PHE A 287 16.53 1.90 -22.21
N GLN A 288 15.84 1.97 -21.07
CA GLN A 288 14.83 1.01 -20.64
C GLN A 288 13.65 1.80 -20.07
N PRO A 289 12.39 1.35 -20.21
CA PRO A 289 11.27 1.93 -19.49
C PRO A 289 11.45 1.82 -17.97
N GLN A 290 10.79 2.69 -17.21
CA GLN A 290 10.75 2.56 -15.75
C GLN A 290 10.08 1.25 -15.36
N ARG A 291 10.71 0.53 -14.43
CA ARG A 291 10.13 -0.62 -13.75
C ARG A 291 9.88 -0.23 -12.31
N SER A 292 8.62 -0.26 -11.90
CA SER A 292 8.21 0.04 -10.53
C SER A 292 7.49 -1.15 -9.90
N SER A 293 7.77 -1.42 -8.64
CA SER A 293 7.09 -2.45 -7.86
C SER A 293 6.91 -2.01 -6.42
N MET A 294 5.89 -2.55 -5.74
CA MET A 294 5.57 -2.18 -4.37
C MET A 294 5.17 -3.42 -3.58
N LEU A 295 5.60 -3.48 -2.33
CA LEU A 295 5.09 -4.39 -1.33
C LEU A 295 4.62 -3.57 -0.13
N ALA A 296 3.32 -3.60 0.16
CA ALA A 296 2.70 -2.80 1.20
C ALA A 296 1.77 -3.63 2.07
N PHE A 297 1.71 -3.32 3.38
CA PHE A 297 0.94 -4.07 4.37
C PHE A 297 -0.07 -3.17 5.09
N GLN A 298 -1.21 -3.71 5.52
CA GLN A 298 -2.20 -3.03 6.38
C GLN A 298 -2.20 -3.67 7.78
N THR A 299 -1.34 -3.17 8.66
CA THR A 299 -1.20 -3.64 10.05
C THR A 299 -0.47 -2.61 10.90
N GLU A 300 -0.60 -2.66 12.22
CA GLU A 300 0.20 -1.88 13.18
C GLU A 300 1.04 -2.86 14.00
N LEU A 301 2.36 -2.63 14.11
CA LEU A 301 3.29 -3.47 14.86
C LEU A 301 3.88 -2.69 16.03
N HIS A 302 3.67 -3.19 17.24
CA HIS A 302 4.15 -2.58 18.48
C HIS A 302 5.35 -3.31 19.07
N ALA A 303 6.00 -2.68 20.04
CA ALA A 303 7.02 -3.26 20.91
C ALA A 303 6.90 -2.60 22.28
N ASN A 304 7.71 -3.03 23.25
CA ASN A 304 7.84 -2.30 24.50
C ASN A 304 8.27 -0.84 24.21
N PRO A 305 7.49 0.18 24.58
CA PRO A 305 7.81 1.57 24.29
C PRO A 305 9.08 2.11 24.98
N THR A 306 9.59 1.41 26.01
CA THR A 306 10.72 1.87 26.83
C THR A 306 12.06 1.41 26.25
N ASP A 307 12.15 0.15 25.84
CA ASP A 307 13.41 -0.48 25.42
C ASP A 307 13.34 -1.16 24.03
N GLY A 308 12.17 -1.17 23.38
CA GLY A 308 11.96 -1.83 22.09
C GLY A 308 11.95 -3.36 22.17
N SER A 309 11.96 -3.94 23.37
CA SER A 309 11.93 -5.38 23.56
C SER A 309 10.58 -5.99 23.18
N ASP A 310 10.62 -7.30 22.95
CA ASP A 310 9.47 -8.15 22.67
C ASP A 310 8.52 -7.63 21.57
N PRO A 311 9.03 -7.28 20.37
CA PRO A 311 8.23 -6.68 19.30
C PRO A 311 7.22 -7.68 18.73
N ASP A 312 6.08 -7.14 18.29
CA ASP A 312 5.24 -7.76 17.27
C ASP A 312 6.09 -8.05 16.03
N VAL A 313 5.81 -9.14 15.32
CA VAL A 313 6.59 -9.51 14.12
C VAL A 313 5.65 -9.80 12.96
N LEU A 314 5.88 -9.17 11.82
CA LEU A 314 5.27 -9.54 10.54
C LEU A 314 6.20 -10.51 9.81
N ILE A 315 5.68 -11.66 9.38
CA ILE A 315 6.41 -12.68 8.63
C ILE A 315 5.62 -13.12 7.39
N ASP A 316 6.31 -13.69 6.41
CA ASP A 316 5.73 -14.46 5.32
C ASP A 316 5.77 -15.95 5.66
N GLN A 317 4.61 -16.61 5.69
CA GLN A 317 4.51 -18.05 5.87
C GLN A 317 3.75 -18.65 4.69
N ASN A 318 4.49 -19.19 3.71
CA ASN A 318 3.96 -19.81 2.49
C ASN A 318 3.03 -18.89 1.68
N GLY A 319 3.45 -17.64 1.44
CA GLY A 319 2.72 -16.67 0.64
C GLY A 319 1.58 -15.97 1.39
N GLN A 320 1.39 -16.30 2.66
CA GLN A 320 0.47 -15.61 3.56
C GLN A 320 1.27 -14.76 4.56
N TYR A 321 1.01 -13.45 4.55
CA TYR A 321 1.59 -12.53 5.52
C TYR A 321 0.82 -12.61 6.84
N LEU A 322 1.55 -12.83 7.93
CA LEU A 322 1.01 -13.00 9.27
C LEU A 322 1.68 -12.03 10.23
N LYS A 323 0.88 -11.40 11.09
CA LYS A 323 1.35 -10.69 12.28
C LYS A 323 1.33 -11.65 13.45
N LEU A 324 2.47 -11.87 14.09
CA LEU A 324 2.59 -12.38 15.45
C LEU A 324 2.44 -11.21 16.43
N GLY A 325 1.21 -10.99 16.89
CA GLY A 325 0.84 -9.92 17.81
C GLY A 325 1.09 -10.32 19.26
N LYS A 326 1.98 -9.58 19.90
CA LYS A 326 2.33 -9.68 21.32
C LYS A 326 1.68 -8.57 22.13
N TRP A 327 1.44 -7.41 21.50
CA TRP A 327 0.86 -6.25 22.15
C TRP A 327 -0.52 -5.92 21.57
N LYS A 328 -1.39 -5.37 22.42
CA LYS A 328 -2.69 -4.87 22.01
C LYS A 328 -2.88 -3.42 22.44
N LYS A 329 -3.17 -2.58 21.45
CA LYS A 329 -3.50 -1.17 21.63
C LYS A 329 -5.01 -0.99 21.77
N VAL A 330 -5.42 -0.10 22.65
CA VAL A 330 -6.79 0.32 22.88
C VAL A 330 -6.84 1.84 22.90
N VAL A 331 -7.80 2.40 22.17
CA VAL A 331 -7.99 3.85 22.07
C VAL A 331 -9.33 4.20 22.70
N ALA A 332 -9.35 5.22 23.55
CA ALA A 332 -10.55 5.73 24.21
C ALA A 332 -11.39 6.62 23.26
N ASP A 333 -11.77 6.10 22.09
CA ASP A 333 -12.43 6.84 21.00
C ASP A 333 -13.96 7.02 21.14
N GLY A 334 -14.48 6.78 22.36
CA GLY A 334 -15.91 6.81 22.67
C GLY A 334 -16.61 5.45 22.57
N SER A 335 -15.91 4.40 22.11
CA SER A 335 -16.43 3.02 22.06
C SER A 335 -16.43 2.30 23.43
N LEU A 336 -15.59 2.75 24.35
CA LEU A 336 -15.45 2.16 25.67
C LEU A 336 -16.60 2.57 26.61
N LYS A 337 -16.94 1.66 27.52
CA LYS A 337 -17.79 1.97 28.68
C LYS A 337 -16.90 2.37 29.84
N TYR A 338 -17.42 3.20 30.74
CA TYR A 338 -16.69 3.65 31.91
C TYR A 338 -17.55 3.55 33.15
N MET A 339 -16.92 3.26 34.28
CA MET A 339 -17.55 3.13 35.58
C MET A 339 -16.75 3.93 36.61
N PHE A 340 -17.46 4.61 37.50
CA PHE A 340 -16.86 5.30 38.64
C PHE A 340 -16.42 4.30 39.72
N VAL A 341 -15.32 4.58 40.42
CA VAL A 341 -14.78 3.76 41.51
C VAL A 341 -14.77 4.50 42.83
N ALA A 342 -14.09 5.65 42.86
CA ALA A 342 -13.83 6.38 44.08
C ALA A 342 -13.47 7.85 43.79
N SER A 343 -13.80 8.71 44.75
CA SER A 343 -13.23 10.04 44.86
C SER A 343 -12.12 10.04 45.91
N LEU A 344 -10.95 10.57 45.52
CA LEU A 344 -9.77 10.71 46.38
C LEU A 344 -9.31 12.18 46.32
N GLU A 345 -8.48 12.60 47.27
CA GLU A 345 -8.06 14.00 47.38
C GLU A 345 -7.36 14.48 46.09
N GLY A 346 -8.02 15.39 45.37
CA GLY A 346 -7.54 15.99 44.13
C GLY A 346 -7.82 15.20 42.85
N PHE A 347 -8.44 14.02 42.88
CA PHE A 347 -8.66 13.20 41.68
C PHE A 347 -9.81 12.17 41.79
N LYS A 348 -10.20 11.60 40.66
CA LYS A 348 -11.20 10.53 40.55
C LYS A 348 -10.57 9.25 40.02
N VAL A 349 -11.06 8.10 40.48
CA VAL A 349 -10.69 6.80 39.93
C VAL A 349 -11.87 6.23 39.13
N VAL A 350 -11.59 5.80 37.90
CA VAL A 350 -12.55 5.19 36.98
C VAL A 350 -11.96 3.91 36.39
N TYR A 351 -12.80 3.09 35.77
CA TYR A 351 -12.31 1.98 34.95
C TYR A 351 -13.10 1.75 33.68
N ALA A 352 -12.44 1.17 32.69
CA ALA A 352 -13.04 0.60 31.50
C ALA A 352 -13.11 -0.93 31.63
N PRO A 353 -14.31 -1.55 31.61
CA PRO A 353 -14.45 -2.99 31.75
C PRO A 353 -14.19 -3.75 30.45
N GLY A 354 -13.78 -5.01 30.59
CA GLY A 354 -13.73 -5.98 29.48
C GLY A 354 -12.56 -5.78 28.54
N ILE A 355 -11.49 -5.14 28.99
CA ILE A 355 -10.37 -4.73 28.12
C ILE A 355 -9.24 -5.74 28.13
N ALA A 356 -8.76 -6.13 29.31
CA ALA A 356 -7.60 -6.97 29.48
C ALA A 356 -7.75 -7.84 30.75
N ALA A 357 -7.94 -9.14 30.56
CA ALA A 357 -8.03 -10.08 31.67
C ALA A 357 -6.66 -10.23 32.34
N ASN A 358 -6.59 -9.85 33.62
CA ASN A 358 -5.44 -10.09 34.48
C ASN A 358 -5.93 -10.82 35.74
N ALA A 359 -5.29 -11.95 36.05
CA ALA A 359 -5.55 -12.79 37.23
C ALA A 359 -4.61 -12.48 38.41
N ALA A 360 -3.69 -11.54 38.22
CA ALA A 360 -2.69 -11.09 39.19
C ALA A 360 -3.30 -10.29 40.35
N GLY A 361 -2.60 -10.30 41.48
CA GLY A 361 -3.01 -9.69 42.74
C GLY A 361 -2.70 -8.20 42.80
N GLN A 362 -2.90 -7.56 43.95
CA GLN A 362 -2.45 -6.17 44.15
C GLN A 362 -1.00 -6.13 44.58
N GLY A 363 -0.17 -5.36 43.87
CA GLY A 363 1.22 -5.10 44.21
C GLY A 363 2.18 -6.23 43.88
N ASP A 364 1.87 -7.07 42.89
CA ASP A 364 2.79 -8.10 42.40
C ASP A 364 3.70 -7.62 41.26
N GLY A 365 3.38 -6.45 40.67
CA GLY A 365 4.26 -5.72 39.77
C GLY A 365 4.29 -6.25 38.34
N ASP A 366 3.32 -7.09 37.96
CA ASP A 366 3.24 -7.70 36.63
C ASP A 366 2.88 -6.70 35.50
N ASP A 367 2.16 -5.63 35.86
CA ASP A 367 1.82 -4.51 34.97
C ASP A 367 3.06 -3.70 34.55
N VAL A 368 4.13 -3.70 35.35
CA VAL A 368 5.33 -2.89 35.08
C VAL A 368 6.06 -3.43 33.85
N GLY A 369 6.15 -2.58 32.82
CA GLY A 369 6.73 -2.99 31.53
C GLY A 369 5.77 -3.79 30.64
N SER A 370 4.57 -4.11 31.13
CA SER A 370 3.51 -4.83 30.41
C SER A 370 2.31 -3.94 30.08
N LEU A 371 2.20 -2.76 30.71
CA LEU A 371 1.12 -1.80 30.55
C LEU A 371 1.69 -0.39 30.34
N PHE A 372 1.17 0.30 29.33
CA PHE A 372 1.50 1.69 29.03
C PHE A 372 0.22 2.46 28.72
N GLY A 373 0.19 3.73 29.10
CA GLY A 373 -0.93 4.62 28.82
C GLY A 373 -0.46 6.04 28.55
N THR A 374 -1.20 6.77 27.72
CA THR A 374 -1.02 8.21 27.53
C THR A 374 -2.37 8.90 27.63
N LYS A 375 -2.37 10.07 28.27
CA LYS A 375 -3.52 10.97 28.36
C LYS A 375 -3.80 11.66 27.03
N TYR A 376 -4.87 12.46 27.04
CA TYR A 376 -5.31 13.24 25.89
C TYR A 376 -4.30 14.25 25.35
N ASN A 377 -3.37 14.68 26.19
CA ASN A 377 -2.30 15.63 25.87
C ASN A 377 -0.95 14.93 25.60
N GLY A 378 -0.94 13.59 25.57
CA GLY A 378 0.27 12.78 25.38
C GLY A 378 1.08 12.51 26.64
N GLN A 379 0.73 13.09 27.79
CA GLN A 379 1.44 12.78 29.03
C GLN A 379 1.31 11.28 29.36
N PRO A 380 2.42 10.57 29.61
CA PRO A 380 2.38 9.18 30.01
C PRO A 380 1.68 9.01 31.36
N LEU A 381 0.86 7.98 31.48
CA LEU A 381 0.35 7.51 32.76
C LEU A 381 1.40 6.65 33.45
N THR A 382 1.48 6.75 34.78
CA THR A 382 2.38 5.94 35.59
C THR A 382 1.68 4.65 36.00
N VAL A 383 2.35 3.50 35.84
CA VAL A 383 1.81 2.23 36.33
C VAL A 383 1.92 2.20 37.86
N ASP A 384 0.79 1.97 38.53
CA ASP A 384 0.73 1.72 39.97
C ASP A 384 -0.17 0.52 40.25
N ASP A 385 0.46 -0.62 40.53
CA ASP A 385 -0.23 -1.89 40.76
C ASP A 385 -0.76 -2.05 42.22
N SER A 386 -0.65 -1.01 43.04
CA SER A 386 -1.27 -1.00 44.38
C SER A 386 -2.80 -0.93 44.30
N GLY A 387 -3.47 -1.10 45.44
CA GLY A 387 -4.93 -1.02 45.52
C GLY A 387 -5.45 0.36 45.13
N VAL A 388 -6.36 0.43 44.15
CA VAL A 388 -6.81 1.70 43.54
C VAL A 388 -7.50 2.68 44.51
N TYR A 389 -7.99 2.19 45.65
CA TYR A 389 -8.58 3.02 46.72
C TYR A 389 -7.54 3.72 47.60
N ALA A 390 -6.26 3.35 47.48
CA ALA A 390 -5.15 3.90 48.24
C ALA A 390 -4.10 4.57 47.34
N TRP A 391 -4.45 4.83 46.09
CA TRP A 391 -3.58 5.53 45.15
C TRP A 391 -3.20 6.92 45.67
N PRO A 392 -1.93 7.33 45.55
CA PRO A 392 -1.44 8.57 46.16
C PRO A 392 -1.68 9.82 45.29
N SER A 393 -2.00 9.65 44.00
CA SER A 393 -2.09 10.76 43.06
C SER A 393 -2.94 10.42 41.83
N ALA A 394 -3.22 11.44 41.02
CA ALA A 394 -3.72 11.29 39.66
C ALA A 394 -2.68 10.69 38.70
N ASP A 395 -3.10 10.47 37.46
CA ASP A 395 -2.28 10.03 36.32
C ASP A 395 -1.64 8.64 36.46
N LEU A 396 -2.28 7.80 37.25
CA LEU A 396 -1.99 6.38 37.43
C LEU A 396 -2.86 5.49 36.55
N ILE A 397 -2.32 4.33 36.17
CA ILE A 397 -2.99 3.29 35.41
C ILE A 397 -2.69 1.90 35.96
N ARG A 398 -3.65 0.98 35.82
CA ARG A 398 -3.50 -0.42 36.22
C ARG A 398 -4.44 -1.33 35.42
N ILE A 399 -4.06 -2.60 35.22
CA ILE A 399 -4.97 -3.65 34.79
C ILE A 399 -5.29 -4.59 35.95
N SER A 400 -6.57 -4.83 36.22
CA SER A 400 -6.97 -5.86 37.18
C SER A 400 -8.35 -6.42 36.86
N SER A 401 -8.56 -7.73 37.05
CA SER A 401 -9.88 -8.37 36.99
C SER A 401 -10.67 -8.06 35.70
N ASN A 402 -9.98 -7.98 34.57
CA ASN A 402 -10.51 -7.64 33.24
C ASN A 402 -10.76 -6.15 32.94
N ASN A 403 -10.29 -5.25 33.80
CA ASN A 403 -10.54 -3.81 33.70
C ASN A 403 -9.22 -3.03 33.59
N ILE A 404 -9.26 -1.90 32.87
CA ILE A 404 -8.21 -0.87 32.97
C ILE A 404 -8.70 0.21 33.93
N TYR A 405 -8.02 0.40 35.05
CA TYR A 405 -8.26 1.47 36.02
C TYR A 405 -7.39 2.68 35.70
N ILE A 406 -7.95 3.88 35.87
CA ILE A 406 -7.30 5.15 35.55
C ILE A 406 -7.67 6.17 36.62
N SER A 407 -6.68 6.90 37.13
CA SER A 407 -6.94 8.07 37.98
C SER A 407 -6.87 9.35 37.15
N ILE A 408 -7.84 10.25 37.34
CA ILE A 408 -8.01 11.49 36.58
C ILE A 408 -8.00 12.67 37.55
N ALA A 409 -7.09 13.60 37.35
CA ALA A 409 -7.01 14.81 38.18
C ALA A 409 -8.30 15.65 38.10
N ASN A 410 -8.74 16.20 39.22
CA ASN A 410 -9.89 17.11 39.28
C ASN A 410 -9.69 18.33 38.36
N THR A 411 -8.46 18.82 38.21
CA THR A 411 -8.12 19.93 37.32
C THR A 411 -8.26 19.58 35.83
N ASP A 412 -8.16 18.30 35.47
CA ASP A 412 -8.39 17.85 34.11
C ASP A 412 -9.85 17.63 33.81
N SER A 413 -10.55 16.93 34.70
CA SER A 413 -11.95 16.57 34.50
C SER A 413 -12.92 17.71 34.77
N GLY A 414 -12.57 18.59 35.72
CA GLY A 414 -13.46 19.59 36.27
C GLY A 414 -14.39 19.07 37.37
N TRP A 415 -14.18 17.86 37.88
CA TRP A 415 -14.93 17.27 38.99
C TRP A 415 -14.26 17.62 40.33
N GLY A 416 -14.99 18.20 41.28
CA GLY A 416 -14.49 18.50 42.63
C GLY A 416 -14.38 17.28 43.54
N ASP A 417 -13.73 17.41 44.69
CA ASP A 417 -13.46 16.30 45.61
C ASP A 417 -14.72 15.59 46.11
N ASP A 418 -15.79 16.34 46.37
CA ASP A 418 -17.05 15.78 46.87
C ASP A 418 -18.03 15.36 45.76
N TYR A 419 -17.61 15.39 44.49
CA TYR A 419 -18.48 15.10 43.34
C TYR A 419 -18.26 13.70 42.77
N ASP A 420 -19.35 12.92 42.68
CA ASP A 420 -19.36 11.58 42.06
C ASP A 420 -19.89 11.65 40.61
N PRO A 421 -19.02 11.56 39.58
CA PRO A 421 -19.46 11.69 38.19
C PRO A 421 -20.25 10.48 37.69
N SER A 422 -21.27 10.77 36.87
CA SER A 422 -22.05 9.74 36.16
C SER A 422 -21.25 9.08 35.02
N GLN A 423 -21.74 7.95 34.49
CA GLN A 423 -21.09 7.26 33.37
C GLN A 423 -21.03 8.14 32.12
N GLU A 424 -22.08 8.93 31.88
CA GLU A 424 -22.20 9.87 30.77
C GLU A 424 -21.18 11.01 30.89
N GLU A 425 -20.95 11.52 32.10
CA GLU A 425 -19.95 12.55 32.37
C GLU A 425 -18.53 12.01 32.21
N ILE A 426 -18.25 10.78 32.67
CA ILE A 426 -16.95 10.14 32.45
C ILE A 426 -16.72 9.90 30.95
N LYS A 427 -17.74 9.44 30.23
CA LYS A 427 -17.66 9.29 28.77
C LYS A 427 -17.40 10.63 28.08
N ALA A 428 -18.05 11.72 28.51
CA ALA A 428 -17.79 13.05 27.99
C ALA A 428 -16.33 13.46 28.19
N TYR A 429 -15.73 13.14 29.35
CA TYR A 429 -14.31 13.39 29.61
C TYR A 429 -13.39 12.69 28.61
N PHE A 430 -13.57 11.38 28.40
CA PHE A 430 -12.79 10.63 27.41
C PHE A 430 -13.11 11.00 25.95
N ASN A 431 -14.23 11.69 25.72
CA ASN A 431 -14.57 12.33 24.44
C ASN A 431 -13.95 13.74 24.29
N GLY A 432 -13.17 14.21 25.26
CA GLY A 432 -12.43 15.47 25.20
C GLY A 432 -13.16 16.67 25.78
N TRP A 433 -14.15 16.45 26.65
CA TRP A 433 -14.84 17.52 27.36
C TRP A 433 -14.32 17.65 28.79
N ARG A 434 -14.14 18.88 29.25
CA ARG A 434 -13.91 19.20 30.66
C ARG A 434 -15.17 19.85 31.22
N MET A 435 -15.57 19.42 32.42
CA MET A 435 -16.72 19.99 33.14
C MET A 435 -16.35 21.32 33.81
N CYS A 436 -17.33 22.21 33.93
CA CYS A 436 -17.22 23.49 34.63
C CYS A 436 -18.48 23.75 35.47
N ASP A 437 -18.36 24.70 36.40
CA ASP A 437 -19.41 25.08 37.35
C ASP A 437 -20.30 26.25 36.91
N GLY A 438 -20.07 26.76 35.69
CA GLY A 438 -20.88 27.78 35.04
C GLY A 438 -20.77 29.18 35.63
N ASN A 439 -20.10 29.34 36.77
CA ASN A 439 -20.13 30.56 37.56
C ASN A 439 -18.76 30.99 38.10
N SER A 440 -17.80 30.07 38.22
CA SER A 440 -16.52 30.35 38.84
C SER A 440 -15.37 29.64 38.11
N THR A 441 -14.26 29.54 38.83
CA THR A 441 -12.98 29.05 38.38
C THR A 441 -12.65 27.67 38.98
N GLN A 442 -13.56 27.10 39.76
CA GLN A 442 -13.34 25.91 40.57
C GLN A 442 -13.93 24.64 39.93
N PRO A 443 -13.52 23.44 40.36
CA PRO A 443 -14.11 22.20 39.89
C PRO A 443 -15.54 22.12 40.43
N PHE A 444 -16.46 21.52 39.66
CA PHE A 444 -17.86 21.39 40.04
C PHE A 444 -18.02 20.50 41.27
N THR A 445 -18.70 21.00 42.31
CA THR A 445 -18.95 20.30 43.58
C THR A 445 -20.42 20.08 43.88
N GLU A 446 -21.32 20.55 43.01
CA GLU A 446 -22.78 20.60 43.24
C GLU A 446 -23.18 21.60 44.34
N ALA A 447 -22.34 22.62 44.57
CA ALA A 447 -22.65 23.69 45.50
C ALA A 447 -23.83 24.56 45.01
N GLU A 448 -24.52 25.22 45.95
CA GLU A 448 -25.67 26.05 45.63
C GLU A 448 -25.30 27.17 44.64
N GLY A 449 -25.99 27.18 43.50
CA GLY A 449 -25.79 28.15 42.42
C GLY A 449 -24.99 27.62 41.25
N GLU A 450 -24.17 26.57 41.40
CA GLU A 450 -23.38 26.01 40.29
C GLU A 450 -24.26 25.48 39.14
N VAL A 451 -23.81 25.68 37.91
CA VAL A 451 -24.48 25.20 36.69
C VAL A 451 -23.52 24.31 35.92
N LYS A 452 -23.94 23.07 35.66
CA LYS A 452 -23.13 22.13 34.87
C LYS A 452 -22.89 22.68 33.46
N CYS A 453 -21.62 22.83 33.10
CA CYS A 453 -21.21 23.17 31.74
C CYS A 453 -20.01 22.33 31.29
N TRP A 454 -19.76 22.30 29.97
CA TRP A 454 -18.65 21.56 29.38
C TRP A 454 -17.97 22.39 28.30
N GLY A 455 -16.64 22.38 28.26
CA GLY A 455 -15.89 22.89 27.12
C GLY A 455 -14.76 21.95 26.69
N PRO A 456 -14.30 22.05 25.42
CA PRO A 456 -13.24 21.20 24.90
C PRO A 456 -11.95 21.31 25.72
N ILE A 457 -11.44 20.17 26.20
CA ILE A 457 -10.27 20.08 27.08
C ILE A 457 -8.96 20.45 26.37
N ALA A 458 -8.91 20.21 25.06
CA ALA A 458 -7.74 20.52 24.23
C ALA A 458 -7.62 22.02 23.90
N ASN A 459 -8.64 22.85 24.21
CA ASN A 459 -8.54 24.29 24.02
C ASN A 459 -7.85 24.94 25.23
N PRO A 460 -6.68 25.59 25.08
CA PRO A 460 -5.97 26.19 26.20
C PRO A 460 -6.71 27.37 26.83
N ALA A 461 -7.68 27.99 26.14
CA ALA A 461 -8.54 29.02 26.73
C ALA A 461 -9.52 28.45 27.77
N ASN A 462 -9.85 27.16 27.65
CA ASN A 462 -10.73 26.43 28.55
C ASN A 462 -9.92 25.84 29.72
N THR A 463 -9.11 26.68 30.36
CA THR A 463 -8.35 26.30 31.55
C THR A 463 -9.28 26.10 32.73
N HIS A 464 -8.87 25.22 33.64
CA HIS A 464 -9.41 25.21 34.99
C HIS A 464 -9.25 26.63 35.55
N GLY A 465 -10.36 27.31 35.71
CA GLY A 465 -10.34 28.64 36.28
C GLY A 465 -10.68 29.83 35.40
N SER A 466 -11.13 29.60 34.18
CA SER A 466 -11.56 30.69 33.28
C SER A 466 -13.08 30.77 33.21
N TYR A 467 -13.70 31.93 33.02
CA TYR A 467 -15.11 32.03 32.61
C TYR A 467 -15.28 33.31 31.77
N PRO A 468 -16.02 33.29 30.65
CA PRO A 468 -16.70 32.17 29.99
C PRO A 468 -15.79 31.33 29.05
N TRP A 469 -16.14 30.05 28.84
CA TRP A 469 -15.37 29.12 27.99
C TRP A 469 -15.83 29.14 26.52
N VAL A 470 -14.90 28.82 25.62
CA VAL A 470 -15.15 28.74 24.19
C VAL A 470 -15.85 27.41 23.87
N ASN A 471 -16.93 27.48 23.06
CA ASN A 471 -17.77 26.33 22.66
C ASN A 471 -18.41 25.57 23.84
N THR A 472 -18.91 26.33 24.82
CA THR A 472 -19.54 25.77 26.02
C THR A 472 -20.88 25.10 25.72
N VAL A 473 -21.09 23.91 26.27
CA VAL A 473 -22.39 23.20 26.33
C VAL A 473 -22.92 23.29 27.76
N TYR A 474 -24.24 23.44 27.93
CA TYR A 474 -24.88 23.58 29.25
C TYR A 474 -25.81 22.40 29.58
N ASN A 475 -25.95 22.13 30.87
CA ASN A 475 -26.82 21.14 31.54
C ASN A 475 -26.60 19.65 31.24
N ASN A 476 -26.38 19.24 29.99
CA ASN A 476 -26.27 17.83 29.63
C ASN A 476 -24.85 17.44 29.20
N ALA A 477 -24.35 16.31 29.72
CA ALA A 477 -23.07 15.74 29.32
C ALA A 477 -23.06 15.42 27.81
N PRO A 478 -22.11 15.95 27.03
CA PRO A 478 -22.01 15.66 25.61
C PRO A 478 -21.70 14.19 25.33
N ASP A 479 -22.44 13.58 24.40
CA ASP A 479 -22.28 12.18 24.00
C ASP A 479 -21.44 11.99 22.72
N TYR A 480 -20.85 13.08 22.22
CA TYR A 480 -20.03 13.14 21.01
C TYR A 480 -18.63 13.72 21.29
N PRO A 481 -17.63 13.45 20.43
CA PRO A 481 -16.28 14.01 20.58
C PRO A 481 -16.25 15.54 20.56
N ALA A 482 -15.44 16.14 21.43
CA ALA A 482 -15.28 17.58 21.53
C ALA A 482 -14.68 18.18 20.24
N ARG A 483 -15.30 19.24 19.74
CA ARG A 483 -14.80 19.99 18.58
C ARG A 483 -13.96 21.17 19.05
N VAL A 484 -12.70 21.18 18.66
CA VAL A 484 -11.76 22.23 19.03
C VAL A 484 -11.57 23.18 17.84
N SER A 485 -11.59 24.48 18.10
CA SER A 485 -11.34 25.54 17.11
C SER A 485 -9.94 26.13 17.31
N GLY A 486 -9.43 26.86 16.32
CA GLY A 486 -8.14 27.57 16.45
C GLY A 486 -6.89 26.71 16.24
N GLY A 487 -7.02 25.57 15.54
CA GLY A 487 -5.88 24.71 15.17
C GLY A 487 -5.47 23.67 16.22
N TYR A 488 -6.18 23.60 17.34
CA TYR A 488 -6.01 22.54 18.35
C TYR A 488 -6.75 21.26 17.95
N GLU A 489 -6.27 20.11 18.39
CA GLU A 489 -6.85 18.81 18.12
C GLU A 489 -6.95 18.00 19.43
N TYR A 490 -8.06 17.29 19.61
CA TYR A 490 -8.21 16.37 20.74
C TYR A 490 -7.64 15.00 20.34
N HIS A 491 -6.73 14.48 21.16
CA HIS A 491 -6.22 13.13 21.01
C HIS A 491 -6.83 12.26 22.12
N PRO A 492 -7.47 11.13 21.82
CA PRO A 492 -7.99 10.24 22.85
C PRO A 492 -6.88 9.64 23.72
N TYR A 493 -7.25 9.15 24.89
CA TYR A 493 -6.36 8.30 25.68
C TYR A 493 -5.97 7.05 24.87
N ASN A 494 -4.71 6.63 24.98
CA ASN A 494 -4.20 5.41 24.35
C ASN A 494 -3.66 4.49 25.43
N PHE A 495 -3.95 3.20 25.33
CA PHE A 495 -3.42 2.15 26.19
C PHE A 495 -2.77 1.08 25.34
N LEU A 496 -1.65 0.54 25.79
CA LEU A 496 -0.96 -0.56 25.16
C LEU A 496 -0.61 -1.58 26.24
N TYR A 497 -1.02 -2.83 26.05
CA TYR A 497 -0.71 -3.89 27.01
C TYR A 497 -0.19 -5.15 26.33
N ARG A 498 0.66 -5.88 27.05
CA ARG A 498 1.20 -7.16 26.61
C ARG A 498 0.14 -8.26 26.75
N LEU A 499 -0.03 -9.06 25.70
CA LEU A 499 -0.91 -10.22 25.70
C LEU A 499 -0.25 -11.39 26.42
N SER A 500 -1.01 -12.11 27.26
CA SER A 500 -0.55 -13.35 27.88
C SER A 500 -0.39 -14.50 26.89
N LYS A 501 -1.08 -14.44 25.74
CA LYS A 501 -0.93 -15.35 24.61
C LYS A 501 -0.82 -14.56 23.31
N GLU A 502 0.19 -14.89 22.52
CA GLU A 502 0.40 -14.27 21.22
C GLU A 502 -0.76 -14.56 20.26
N ALA A 503 -1.14 -13.55 19.49
CA ALA A 503 -2.20 -13.61 18.51
C ALA A 503 -1.60 -13.66 17.10
N VAL A 504 -1.89 -14.72 16.34
CA VAL A 504 -1.51 -14.82 14.94
C VAL A 504 -2.64 -14.27 14.08
N VAL A 505 -2.39 -13.18 13.36
CA VAL A 505 -3.41 -12.46 12.59
C VAL A 505 -2.99 -12.37 11.13
N PRO A 506 -3.82 -12.79 10.16
CA PRO A 506 -3.57 -12.54 8.75
C PRO A 506 -3.47 -11.04 8.44
N VAL A 507 -2.49 -10.66 7.63
CA VAL A 507 -2.27 -9.26 7.24
C VAL A 507 -2.65 -9.06 5.78
N THR A 508 -3.50 -8.08 5.52
CA THR A 508 -3.81 -7.64 4.16
C THR A 508 -2.57 -6.96 3.57
N ALA A 509 -2.17 -7.38 2.38
CA ALA A 509 -1.05 -6.83 1.65
C ALA A 509 -1.39 -6.60 0.18
N GLU A 510 -0.68 -5.69 -0.47
CA GLU A 510 -0.78 -5.46 -1.91
C GLU A 510 0.61 -5.44 -2.56
N GLY A 511 0.65 -6.03 -3.76
CA GLY A 511 1.83 -6.08 -4.62
C GLY A 511 2.88 -7.13 -4.22
N CYS A 512 4.03 -7.03 -4.89
CA CYS A 512 5.24 -7.77 -4.63
C CYS A 512 6.42 -6.87 -4.95
N LEU A 513 7.50 -6.97 -4.20
CA LEU A 513 8.72 -6.21 -4.45
C LEU A 513 9.63 -7.04 -5.34
N THR A 514 9.94 -6.52 -6.52
CA THR A 514 10.87 -7.12 -7.48
C THR A 514 12.00 -6.14 -7.74
N LEU A 515 13.24 -6.64 -7.66
CA LEU A 515 14.43 -5.89 -7.98
C LEU A 515 14.88 -6.30 -9.38
N SER A 516 15.29 -5.31 -10.18
CA SER A 516 15.86 -5.57 -11.50
C SER A 516 17.37 -5.71 -11.39
N GLU A 517 17.98 -6.45 -12.32
CA GLU A 517 19.43 -6.52 -12.48
C GLU A 517 20.05 -5.11 -12.52
N GLY A 518 21.10 -4.93 -11.71
CA GLY A 518 21.75 -3.64 -11.50
C GLY A 518 21.12 -2.85 -10.36
N ASP A 519 21.28 -1.51 -10.44
CA ASP A 519 20.89 -0.60 -9.37
C ASP A 519 19.39 -0.29 -9.39
N SER A 520 18.80 -0.40 -8.21
CA SER A 520 17.39 -0.14 -7.91
C SER A 520 17.31 0.93 -6.81
N VAL A 521 16.41 1.90 -6.94
CA VAL A 521 16.11 2.86 -5.87
C VAL A 521 14.94 2.33 -5.07
N ILE A 522 15.17 2.06 -3.78
CA ILE A 522 14.16 1.53 -2.87
C ILE A 522 13.80 2.57 -1.81
N GLU A 523 12.51 2.84 -1.68
CA GLU A 523 11.93 3.61 -0.59
C GLU A 523 11.28 2.66 0.42
N VAL A 524 11.77 2.66 1.66
CA VAL A 524 11.11 1.98 2.79
C VAL A 524 10.43 3.03 3.66
N GLY A 525 9.13 2.84 3.89
CA GLY A 525 8.34 3.77 4.69
C GLY A 525 7.18 3.11 5.41
N THR A 526 6.35 3.95 6.02
CA THR A 526 5.16 3.55 6.79
C THR A 526 4.02 4.51 6.51
N GLY A 527 2.80 4.07 6.80
CA GLY A 527 1.60 4.89 6.74
C GLY A 527 0.90 4.86 5.39
N ILE A 528 1.21 3.91 4.50
CA ILE A 528 0.44 3.73 3.26
C ILE A 528 -0.94 3.15 3.58
N VAL A 529 -1.99 3.66 2.95
CA VAL A 529 -3.36 3.16 3.07
C VAL A 529 -3.75 2.61 1.72
N LEU A 530 -4.15 1.34 1.68
CA LEU A 530 -4.46 0.62 0.44
C LEU A 530 -5.96 0.61 0.17
N ARG A 531 -6.34 1.03 -1.04
CA ARG A 531 -7.72 0.91 -1.58
C ARG A 531 -8.80 1.38 -0.61
N GLU A 532 -8.58 2.51 0.06
CA GLU A 532 -9.60 3.10 0.93
C GLU A 532 -10.81 3.49 0.08
N LYS A 533 -11.99 2.96 0.42
CA LYS A 533 -13.23 3.33 -0.24
C LYS A 533 -13.53 4.81 0.01
N ASN A 534 -13.76 5.56 -1.06
CA ASN A 534 -14.21 6.93 -0.99
C ASN A 534 -15.50 7.10 -1.81
N ILE A 535 -16.35 8.05 -1.40
CA ILE A 535 -17.52 8.48 -2.17
C ILE A 535 -17.17 9.85 -2.75
N PRO A 536 -16.79 9.95 -4.04
CA PRO A 536 -16.45 11.22 -4.65
C PRO A 536 -17.66 12.15 -4.64
N VAL A 537 -17.42 13.44 -4.42
CA VAL A 537 -18.49 14.44 -4.34
C VAL A 537 -18.45 15.33 -5.59
N THR A 538 -19.63 15.52 -6.20
CA THR A 538 -19.80 16.25 -7.45
C THR A 538 -20.11 17.73 -7.21
N SER A 539 -19.60 18.59 -8.09
CA SER A 539 -20.05 19.98 -8.28
C SER A 539 -20.69 20.13 -9.67
N SER A 540 -20.98 21.37 -10.09
CA SER A 540 -21.55 21.65 -11.42
C SER A 540 -20.60 21.32 -12.58
N THR A 541 -19.28 21.32 -12.36
CA THR A 541 -18.28 21.13 -13.43
C THR A 541 -17.25 20.04 -13.14
N ALA A 542 -17.02 19.68 -11.89
CA ALA A 542 -15.97 18.74 -11.48
C ALA A 542 -16.39 17.80 -10.35
N VAL A 543 -15.68 16.69 -10.18
CA VAL A 543 -15.82 15.73 -9.10
C VAL A 543 -14.54 15.69 -8.28
N GLY A 544 -14.66 15.68 -6.96
CA GLY A 544 -13.52 15.81 -6.05
C GLY A 544 -13.38 14.64 -5.07
N ILE A 545 -12.12 14.31 -4.78
CA ILE A 545 -11.68 13.40 -3.72
C ILE A 545 -10.65 14.11 -2.84
N ASN A 546 -10.73 13.89 -1.53
CA ASN A 546 -9.85 14.47 -0.51
C ASN A 546 -9.87 16.01 -0.46
N ILE A 547 -11.03 16.61 -0.79
CA ILE A 547 -11.26 18.07 -0.77
C ILE A 547 -11.95 18.46 0.54
N ILE A 548 -11.51 19.55 1.15
CA ILE A 548 -12.23 20.25 2.23
C ILE A 548 -12.71 21.60 1.71
N GLY A 549 -13.95 21.99 2.04
CA GLY A 549 -14.53 23.28 1.67
C GLY A 549 -15.91 23.11 1.02
N SER A 550 -16.16 23.80 -0.10
CA SER A 550 -17.44 23.74 -0.82
C SER A 550 -17.83 22.35 -1.30
N ILE A 551 -16.84 21.49 -1.55
CA ILE A 551 -16.98 20.05 -1.82
C ILE A 551 -16.23 19.37 -0.69
N ASN A 552 -16.93 18.61 0.15
CA ASN A 552 -16.31 17.95 1.30
C ASN A 552 -16.32 16.43 1.11
N SER A 553 -15.18 15.87 0.70
CA SER A 553 -14.97 14.42 0.53
C SER A 553 -13.60 14.01 1.09
N PRO A 554 -13.35 14.20 2.41
CA PRO A 554 -12.07 13.83 3.00
C PRO A 554 -11.85 12.31 2.94
N LEU A 555 -10.60 11.90 2.77
CA LEU A 555 -10.18 10.55 3.12
C LEU A 555 -10.19 10.38 4.65
N LYS A 556 -10.11 9.15 5.13
CA LYS A 556 -10.12 8.82 6.56
C LYS A 556 -8.97 9.48 7.29
N TYR A 557 -7.79 9.54 6.67
CA TYR A 557 -6.62 10.21 7.21
C TYR A 557 -6.19 11.34 6.28
N LYS A 558 -5.57 12.39 6.85
CA LYS A 558 -4.96 13.46 6.06
C LYS A 558 -3.92 12.84 5.12
N ALA A 559 -4.03 13.09 3.82
CA ALA A 559 -3.14 12.50 2.82
C ALA A 559 -1.92 13.38 2.55
N ASP A 560 -0.72 12.81 2.63
CA ASP A 560 0.51 13.44 2.15
C ASP A 560 0.61 13.36 0.63
N LYS A 561 0.47 12.13 0.12
CA LYS A 561 0.64 11.79 -1.29
C LYS A 561 -0.42 10.79 -1.71
N ILE A 562 -1.15 11.07 -2.77
CA ILE A 562 -2.06 10.13 -3.40
C ILE A 562 -1.25 9.40 -4.49
N PHE A 563 -1.23 8.07 -4.44
CA PHE A 563 -0.54 7.25 -5.44
C PHE A 563 -1.45 6.94 -6.62
N SER A 564 -2.63 6.39 -6.34
CA SER A 564 -3.56 5.93 -7.37
C SER A 564 -5.01 6.02 -6.91
N ILE A 565 -5.89 6.26 -7.86
CA ILE A 565 -7.35 6.18 -7.71
C ILE A 565 -7.84 5.02 -8.57
N TYR A 566 -8.75 4.23 -8.05
CA TYR A 566 -9.28 3.06 -8.74
C TYR A 566 -10.77 3.19 -8.97
N LYS A 567 -11.22 2.93 -10.20
CA LYS A 567 -12.62 2.78 -10.60
C LYS A 567 -12.91 1.30 -10.83
N ASN A 568 -13.84 0.72 -10.06
CA ASN A 568 -14.17 -0.72 -10.10
C ASN A 568 -12.92 -1.61 -9.97
N SER A 569 -12.01 -1.24 -9.07
CA SER A 569 -10.73 -1.93 -8.79
C SER A 569 -9.62 -1.78 -9.86
N HIS A 570 -9.89 -1.11 -10.98
CA HIS A 570 -8.89 -0.76 -11.99
C HIS A 570 -8.38 0.66 -11.79
N GLU A 571 -7.09 0.88 -11.98
CA GLU A 571 -6.51 2.22 -11.87
C GLU A 571 -7.16 3.17 -12.89
N ASP A 572 -7.57 4.34 -12.42
CA ASP A 572 -8.25 5.38 -13.18
C ASP A 572 -7.33 6.59 -13.33
N LYS A 573 -6.67 6.69 -14.49
CA LYS A 573 -5.74 7.77 -14.83
C LYS A 573 -6.42 9.06 -15.29
N THR A 574 -7.76 9.14 -15.24
CA THR A 574 -8.50 10.35 -15.62
C THR A 574 -8.57 11.40 -14.50
N TRP A 575 -8.05 11.07 -13.31
CA TRP A 575 -7.98 11.97 -12.17
C TRP A 575 -6.70 12.79 -12.19
N GLU A 576 -6.86 14.10 -12.06
CA GLU A 576 -5.76 15.03 -11.82
C GLU A 576 -5.46 15.06 -10.32
N ILE A 577 -4.25 14.64 -9.93
CA ILE A 577 -3.77 14.69 -8.54
C ILE A 577 -2.88 15.92 -8.38
N VAL A 578 -3.20 16.77 -7.41
CA VAL A 578 -2.52 18.06 -7.21
C VAL A 578 -2.18 18.33 -5.76
N THR A 579 -0.98 18.86 -5.53
CA THR A 579 -0.57 19.42 -4.23
C THR A 579 -1.21 20.80 -4.05
N ARG A 580 -1.74 21.08 -2.85
CA ARG A 580 -2.44 22.32 -2.52
C ARG A 580 -1.94 22.91 -1.21
N THR A 581 -1.55 24.19 -1.24
CA THR A 581 -1.11 24.97 -0.07
C THR A 581 -2.17 25.93 0.44
N ASP A 582 -3.29 26.07 -0.29
CA ASP A 582 -4.42 26.95 0.03
C ASP A 582 -5.39 26.36 1.08
N GLY A 583 -5.05 25.21 1.67
CA GLY A 583 -5.86 24.52 2.67
C GLY A 583 -7.09 23.79 2.11
N SER A 584 -7.21 23.69 0.78
CA SER A 584 -8.37 23.05 0.13
C SER A 584 -8.28 21.52 0.01
N ALA A 585 -7.16 20.93 0.44
CA ALA A 585 -6.94 19.49 0.52
C ALA A 585 -7.00 19.01 1.98
N TYR A 586 -7.50 17.80 2.22
CA TYR A 586 -7.38 17.15 3.53
C TYR A 586 -6.00 16.50 3.67
N GLY A 587 -5.03 17.33 4.06
CA GLY A 587 -3.60 17.02 3.98
C GLY A 587 -2.93 17.90 2.92
N ASN A 588 -2.01 17.33 2.14
CA ASN A 588 -1.23 18.04 1.14
C ASN A 588 -1.75 17.87 -0.29
N GLN A 589 -2.42 16.76 -0.60
CA GLN A 589 -2.89 16.45 -1.95
C GLN A 589 -4.40 16.18 -2.03
N ARG A 590 -4.99 16.56 -3.16
CA ARG A 590 -6.37 16.24 -3.53
C ARG A 590 -6.43 15.78 -4.99
N ALA A 591 -7.55 15.19 -5.38
CA ALA A 591 -7.77 14.79 -6.76
C ALA A 591 -9.10 15.32 -7.31
N SER A 592 -9.11 15.61 -8.61
CA SER A 592 -10.32 16.00 -9.32
C SER A 592 -10.39 15.41 -10.72
N THR A 593 -11.61 15.17 -11.20
CA THR A 593 -11.87 14.81 -12.61
C THR A 593 -13.09 15.57 -13.13
N GLY A 594 -13.25 15.61 -14.45
CA GLY A 594 -14.39 16.25 -15.10
C GLY A 594 -15.71 15.53 -14.83
N ILE A 595 -16.81 16.26 -14.77
CA ILE A 595 -18.13 15.64 -14.55
C ILE A 595 -18.52 14.64 -15.66
N ASN A 596 -18.02 14.83 -16.88
CA ASN A 596 -18.32 13.98 -18.04
C ASN A 596 -17.51 12.68 -18.06
N THR A 597 -16.40 12.60 -17.31
CA THR A 597 -15.57 11.38 -17.19
C THR A 597 -15.96 10.55 -15.96
N PHE A 598 -16.65 11.16 -15.01
CA PHE A 598 -17.11 10.52 -13.79
C PHE A 598 -18.28 9.55 -14.04
N ASP A 599 -18.16 8.36 -13.49
CA ASP A 599 -19.22 7.34 -13.47
C ASP A 599 -19.74 7.17 -12.04
N PRO A 600 -20.95 7.67 -11.73
CA PRO A 600 -21.52 7.60 -10.38
C PRO A 600 -21.92 6.19 -9.94
N SER A 601 -21.98 5.22 -10.86
CA SER A 601 -22.33 3.82 -10.54
C SER A 601 -21.13 2.98 -10.11
N ALA A 602 -19.91 3.46 -10.38
CA ALA A 602 -18.69 2.75 -10.07
C ALA A 602 -18.28 2.88 -8.60
N ALA A 603 -17.59 1.85 -8.10
CA ALA A 603 -16.94 1.90 -6.80
C ALA A 603 -15.56 2.56 -6.93
N TYR A 604 -15.33 3.64 -6.18
CA TYR A 604 -14.03 4.31 -6.13
C TYR A 604 -13.26 3.96 -4.87
N SER A 605 -11.95 3.79 -5.03
CA SER A 605 -11.03 3.62 -3.91
C SER A 605 -9.70 4.31 -4.18
N VAL A 606 -8.96 4.62 -3.12
CA VAL A 606 -7.75 5.45 -3.19
C VAL A 606 -6.63 4.78 -2.42
N THR A 607 -5.43 4.73 -3.02
CA THR A 607 -4.19 4.36 -2.33
C THR A 607 -3.36 5.61 -2.10
N TYR A 608 -2.96 5.87 -0.85
CA TYR A 608 -2.29 7.11 -0.46
C TYR A 608 -1.39 6.93 0.75
N LEU A 609 -0.42 7.82 0.91
CA LEU A 609 0.42 7.94 2.09
C LEU A 609 -0.22 8.93 3.08
N LYS A 610 -0.29 8.57 4.35
CA LYS A 610 -0.73 9.49 5.42
C LYS A 610 0.27 10.63 5.61
N LEU A 611 -0.26 11.81 5.93
CA LEU A 611 0.52 12.97 6.33
C LEU A 611 1.28 12.70 7.64
N ASP A 612 0.59 12.10 8.60
CA ASP A 612 1.17 11.67 9.85
C ASP A 612 2.24 10.60 9.59
N LYS A 613 3.38 10.71 10.27
CA LYS A 613 4.52 9.81 10.09
C LYS A 613 4.62 8.83 11.27
N PRO A 614 4.32 7.53 11.06
CA PRO A 614 4.61 6.48 12.03
C PRO A 614 6.12 6.17 12.08
N PRO A 615 6.62 5.56 13.16
CA PRO A 615 7.98 5.04 13.20
C PRO A 615 8.25 4.05 12.07
N ILE A 616 9.38 4.25 11.39
CA ILE A 616 9.85 3.37 10.30
C ILE A 616 10.91 2.42 10.84
N VAL A 617 10.89 1.17 10.40
CA VAL A 617 11.81 0.11 10.79
C VAL A 617 12.40 -0.57 9.54
N PRO A 618 13.58 -1.21 9.65
CA PRO A 618 14.12 -2.00 8.55
C PRO A 618 13.20 -3.17 8.18
N ILE A 619 13.24 -3.56 6.90
CA ILE A 619 12.56 -4.75 6.38
C ILE A 619 13.64 -5.77 6.01
N THR A 620 13.60 -6.94 6.63
CA THR A 620 14.56 -8.02 6.35
C THR A 620 13.95 -9.03 5.39
N GLY A 621 14.78 -9.67 4.57
CA GLY A 621 14.36 -10.68 3.63
C GLY A 621 15.51 -11.25 2.84
N SER A 622 15.20 -11.81 1.68
CA SER A 622 16.19 -12.41 0.81
C SER A 622 15.89 -12.24 -0.68
N LEU A 623 16.93 -12.38 -1.50
CA LEU A 623 16.85 -12.46 -2.96
C LEU A 623 17.44 -13.79 -3.43
N ALA A 624 16.95 -14.30 -4.56
CA ALA A 624 17.54 -15.46 -5.22
C ALA A 624 18.95 -15.11 -5.76
N ALA A 625 19.97 -15.82 -5.29
CA ALA A 625 21.37 -15.64 -5.72
C ALA A 625 21.69 -16.45 -6.99
N ASN A 626 20.97 -17.54 -7.25
CA ASN A 626 21.14 -18.39 -8.44
C ASN A 626 19.82 -18.71 -9.17
N GLU A 627 19.92 -19.29 -10.37
CA GLU A 627 18.78 -19.59 -11.27
C GLU A 627 17.87 -20.66 -10.64
N LYS A 628 18.45 -21.62 -9.93
CA LYS A 628 17.68 -22.61 -9.18
C LYS A 628 16.76 -21.95 -8.15
N ALA A 629 17.27 -21.02 -7.37
CA ALA A 629 16.48 -20.27 -6.39
C ALA A 629 15.39 -19.42 -7.06
N GLN A 630 15.68 -18.76 -8.19
CA GLN A 630 14.66 -18.01 -8.95
C GLN A 630 13.52 -18.92 -9.45
N ILE A 631 13.87 -20.07 -10.02
CA ILE A 631 12.87 -21.04 -10.52
C ILE A 631 12.06 -21.62 -9.36
N SER A 632 12.71 -21.90 -8.23
CA SER A 632 12.06 -22.38 -7.01
C SER A 632 11.08 -21.34 -6.46
N ASP A 633 11.51 -20.08 -6.36
CA ASP A 633 10.68 -18.97 -5.89
C ASP A 633 9.51 -18.68 -6.83
N LEU A 634 9.72 -18.78 -8.14
CA LEU A 634 8.64 -18.68 -9.14
C LEU A 634 7.64 -19.82 -8.98
N THR A 635 8.13 -21.06 -8.84
CA THR A 635 7.27 -22.24 -8.68
C THR A 635 6.45 -22.16 -7.40
N ALA A 636 7.08 -21.77 -6.28
CA ALA A 636 6.41 -21.53 -5.01
C ALA A 636 5.36 -20.41 -5.14
N GLY A 637 5.74 -19.28 -5.73
CA GLY A 637 4.82 -18.15 -5.94
C GLY A 637 3.61 -18.49 -6.81
N VAL A 638 3.78 -19.31 -7.86
CA VAL A 638 2.66 -19.78 -8.70
C VAL A 638 1.75 -20.72 -7.90
N ALA A 639 2.30 -21.65 -7.12
CA ALA A 639 1.52 -22.56 -6.28
C ALA A 639 0.70 -21.77 -5.23
N GLU A 640 1.33 -20.81 -4.55
CA GLU A 640 0.68 -19.91 -3.59
C GLU A 640 -0.44 -19.09 -4.22
N ALA A 641 -0.21 -18.53 -5.41
CA ALA A 641 -1.21 -17.76 -6.14
C ALA A 641 -2.42 -18.64 -6.52
N LEU A 642 -2.19 -19.84 -7.06
CA LEU A 642 -3.25 -20.80 -7.40
C LEU A 642 -4.06 -21.21 -6.16
N GLN A 643 -3.40 -21.47 -5.03
CA GLN A 643 -4.08 -21.77 -3.78
C GLN A 643 -4.96 -20.61 -3.31
N ARG A 644 -4.45 -19.37 -3.34
CA ARG A 644 -5.22 -18.19 -2.95
C ARG A 644 -6.43 -17.94 -3.85
N VAL A 645 -6.26 -18.11 -5.17
CA VAL A 645 -7.36 -18.01 -6.13
C VAL A 645 -8.42 -19.06 -5.83
N SER A 646 -8.03 -20.31 -5.62
CA SER A 646 -8.96 -21.39 -5.27
C SER A 646 -9.76 -21.10 -3.98
N VAL A 647 -9.10 -20.61 -2.93
CA VAL A 647 -9.78 -20.19 -1.68
C VAL A 647 -10.74 -19.03 -1.91
N VAL A 648 -10.37 -18.06 -2.74
CA VAL A 648 -11.25 -16.92 -3.09
C VAL A 648 -12.46 -17.40 -3.87
N GLU A 649 -12.29 -18.28 -4.84
CA GLU A 649 -13.39 -18.89 -5.60
C GLU A 649 -14.35 -19.64 -4.69
N GLN A 650 -13.84 -20.43 -3.74
CA GLN A 650 -14.64 -21.13 -2.74
C GLN A 650 -15.40 -20.15 -1.83
N LYS A 651 -14.71 -19.19 -1.22
CA LYS A 651 -15.35 -18.20 -0.33
C LYS A 651 -16.35 -17.32 -1.07
N LYS A 652 -16.10 -17.01 -2.34
CA LYS A 652 -17.05 -16.32 -3.19
C LYS A 652 -18.27 -17.20 -3.44
N ALA A 653 -18.08 -18.47 -3.79
CA ALA A 653 -19.17 -19.41 -3.96
C ALA A 653 -20.00 -19.60 -2.68
N GLU A 654 -19.36 -19.61 -1.49
CA GLU A 654 -20.04 -19.64 -0.19
C GLU A 654 -20.80 -18.33 0.11
N LYS A 655 -20.22 -17.18 -0.22
CA LYS A 655 -20.88 -15.87 -0.02
C LYS A 655 -22.04 -15.66 -0.98
N ASP A 656 -21.86 -16.07 -2.22
CA ASP A 656 -22.88 -16.07 -3.27
C ASP A 656 -23.87 -17.23 -3.05
N ALA A 657 -23.57 -18.14 -2.11
CA ALA A 657 -24.52 -19.15 -1.68
C ALA A 657 -25.72 -18.45 -1.03
N PRO A 658 -26.94 -18.80 -1.43
CA PRO A 658 -28.13 -18.09 -1.03
C PRO A 658 -28.48 -18.38 0.44
N GLY A 659 -28.24 -17.39 1.33
CA GLY A 659 -28.73 -17.41 2.71
C GLY A 659 -30.20 -16.99 2.83
N TRP A 660 -30.83 -17.32 3.96
CA TRP A 660 -32.19 -16.84 4.30
C TRP A 660 -32.19 -15.32 4.54
N ILE A 661 -33.04 -14.61 3.81
CA ILE A 661 -33.23 -13.15 3.87
C ILE A 661 -34.53 -12.85 4.61
N THR A 662 -34.48 -11.96 5.61
CA THR A 662 -35.68 -11.43 6.28
C THR A 662 -36.29 -10.29 5.44
N PRO A 663 -37.53 -10.37 4.96
CA PRO A 663 -38.16 -9.32 4.17
C PRO A 663 -38.67 -8.16 5.04
N THR A 664 -38.73 -6.96 4.46
CA THR A 664 -39.47 -5.84 5.06
C THR A 664 -40.97 -6.10 4.93
N LEU A 665 -41.66 -6.23 6.07
CA LEU A 665 -43.10 -6.45 6.12
C LEU A 665 -43.89 -5.17 5.85
N LEU A 666 -45.03 -5.30 5.19
CA LEU A 666 -45.88 -4.22 4.70
C LEU A 666 -47.24 -4.23 5.42
N ASN A 667 -47.96 -3.11 5.32
CA ASN A 667 -49.35 -2.96 5.78
C ASN A 667 -49.59 -3.32 7.25
N GLY A 668 -48.61 -3.02 8.13
CA GLY A 668 -48.71 -3.32 9.56
C GLY A 668 -48.62 -4.81 9.90
N THR A 669 -48.21 -5.65 8.95
CA THR A 669 -47.97 -7.08 9.18
C THR A 669 -46.75 -7.27 10.07
N THR A 670 -46.85 -8.16 11.06
CA THR A 670 -45.76 -8.49 12.00
C THR A 670 -45.51 -10.01 12.02
N PRO A 671 -44.32 -10.47 12.44
CA PRO A 671 -44.08 -11.89 12.67
C PRO A 671 -45.01 -12.44 13.76
N TYR A 672 -45.52 -13.65 13.57
CA TYR A 672 -46.37 -14.31 14.57
C TYR A 672 -45.52 -15.15 15.52
N GLY A 673 -45.37 -14.68 16.77
CA GLY A 673 -44.55 -15.35 17.79
C GLY A 673 -43.06 -15.35 17.44
N GLN A 674 -42.41 -16.51 17.52
CA GLN A 674 -40.97 -16.67 17.24
C GLN A 674 -40.66 -16.99 15.76
N PHE A 675 -41.68 -17.15 14.91
CA PHE A 675 -41.51 -17.61 13.53
C PHE A 675 -41.29 -16.43 12.57
N VAL A 676 -40.05 -15.97 12.48
CA VAL A 676 -39.67 -14.83 11.62
C VAL A 676 -39.84 -15.20 10.13
N PRO A 677 -40.58 -14.41 9.34
CA PRO A 677 -40.71 -14.65 7.91
C PRO A 677 -39.37 -14.46 7.21
N MET A 678 -39.00 -15.40 6.35
CA MET A 678 -37.75 -15.35 5.57
C MET A 678 -37.95 -15.94 4.17
N TYR A 679 -37.06 -15.59 3.25
CA TYR A 679 -36.99 -16.21 1.93
C TYR A 679 -35.55 -16.50 1.51
N PHE A 680 -35.33 -17.57 0.74
CA PHE A 680 -34.02 -17.85 0.12
C PHE A 680 -34.25 -18.39 -1.30
N LYS A 681 -33.29 -18.24 -2.20
CA LYS A 681 -33.36 -18.82 -3.56
C LYS A 681 -32.25 -19.82 -3.74
N ASP A 682 -32.53 -21.12 -3.84
CA ASP A 682 -31.49 -22.15 -3.92
C ASP A 682 -30.64 -22.10 -5.20
N GLY A 683 -29.60 -22.93 -5.25
CA GLY A 683 -28.71 -23.04 -6.43
C GLY A 683 -29.39 -23.58 -7.70
N PHE A 684 -30.62 -24.09 -7.60
CA PHE A 684 -31.44 -24.52 -8.73
C PHE A 684 -32.43 -23.44 -9.19
N GLY A 685 -32.44 -22.26 -8.54
CA GLY A 685 -33.29 -21.12 -8.87
C GLY A 685 -34.66 -21.14 -8.19
N PHE A 686 -34.92 -22.04 -7.24
CA PHE A 686 -36.16 -22.08 -6.47
C PHE A 686 -36.12 -21.13 -5.29
N VAL A 687 -37.11 -20.26 -5.19
CA VAL A 687 -37.36 -19.40 -4.05
C VAL A 687 -38.22 -20.15 -3.04
N HIS A 688 -37.73 -20.26 -1.82
CA HIS A 688 -38.43 -20.86 -0.68
C HIS A 688 -38.80 -19.77 0.32
N LEU A 689 -40.01 -19.85 0.88
CA LEU A 689 -40.45 -18.99 1.99
C LEU A 689 -40.63 -19.83 3.26
N THR A 690 -40.47 -19.18 4.41
CA THR A 690 -40.73 -19.77 5.73
C THR A 690 -41.18 -18.67 6.71
N GLY A 691 -41.72 -19.07 7.86
CA GLY A 691 -42.16 -18.20 8.94
C GLY A 691 -43.66 -17.92 8.91
N GLN A 692 -44.13 -17.16 9.90
CA GLN A 692 -45.56 -16.91 10.10
C GLN A 692 -45.82 -15.43 10.36
N VAL A 693 -46.96 -14.92 9.87
CA VAL A 693 -47.25 -13.48 9.89
C VAL A 693 -48.68 -13.15 10.26
N THR A 694 -48.87 -12.00 10.93
CA THR A 694 -50.18 -11.44 11.28
C THR A 694 -50.80 -10.71 10.08
N ALA A 695 -51.32 -11.46 9.10
CA ALA A 695 -51.93 -10.90 7.90
C ALA A 695 -53.42 -11.25 7.84
N ARG A 696 -54.31 -10.27 7.99
CA ARG A 696 -55.78 -10.48 8.04
C ARG A 696 -56.43 -10.10 6.71
N GLY A 697 -57.13 -11.04 6.08
CA GLY A 697 -57.82 -10.83 4.81
C GLY A 697 -56.87 -10.56 3.66
N TYR A 698 -57.36 -9.87 2.63
CA TYR A 698 -56.61 -9.60 1.41
C TYR A 698 -55.57 -8.49 1.62
N VAL A 699 -54.33 -8.85 1.94
CA VAL A 699 -53.28 -7.89 2.30
C VAL A 699 -51.90 -8.31 1.81
N SER A 700 -51.14 -7.36 1.26
CA SER A 700 -49.73 -7.59 0.88
C SER A 700 -48.86 -7.69 2.12
N ILE A 701 -48.10 -8.79 2.22
CA ILE A 701 -47.25 -9.13 3.36
C ILE A 701 -45.87 -8.52 3.17
N PHE A 702 -45.24 -8.74 2.00
CA PHE A 702 -43.96 -8.13 1.61
C PHE A 702 -43.78 -8.19 0.09
N LYS A 703 -42.65 -7.65 -0.41
CA LYS A 703 -42.29 -7.67 -1.82
C LYS A 703 -40.92 -8.30 -2.04
N LEU A 704 -40.84 -9.27 -2.94
CA LEU A 704 -39.61 -9.93 -3.37
C LEU A 704 -38.83 -9.04 -4.35
N PRO A 705 -37.49 -8.98 -4.22
CA PRO A 705 -36.65 -8.23 -5.16
C PRO A 705 -36.60 -8.91 -6.54
N VAL A 706 -36.17 -8.14 -7.55
CA VAL A 706 -35.91 -8.67 -8.90
C VAL A 706 -34.96 -9.86 -8.80
N GLY A 707 -35.25 -10.94 -9.54
CA GLY A 707 -34.50 -12.19 -9.49
C GLY A 707 -34.93 -13.18 -8.39
N TYR A 708 -35.94 -12.82 -7.58
CA TYR A 708 -36.62 -13.71 -6.61
C TYR A 708 -38.13 -13.81 -6.87
N ARG A 709 -38.65 -13.11 -7.88
CA ARG A 709 -40.09 -13.08 -8.18
C ARG A 709 -40.50 -14.31 -8.96
N PRO A 710 -41.75 -14.77 -8.90
CA PRO A 710 -42.21 -15.83 -9.79
C PRO A 710 -42.46 -15.26 -11.20
N GLY A 711 -42.19 -16.03 -12.26
CA GLY A 711 -42.47 -15.61 -13.66
C GLY A 711 -43.97 -15.55 -14.03
N ARG A 712 -44.87 -15.80 -13.07
CA ARG A 712 -46.32 -15.67 -13.18
C ARG A 712 -46.93 -15.63 -11.78
N LYS A 713 -48.20 -15.24 -11.67
CA LYS A 713 -48.94 -15.38 -10.40
C LYS A 713 -49.05 -16.84 -9.97
N LEU A 714 -48.66 -17.13 -8.73
CA LEU A 714 -48.76 -18.43 -8.08
C LEU A 714 -49.62 -18.36 -6.83
N ARG A 715 -50.35 -19.44 -6.54
CA ARG A 715 -51.26 -19.55 -5.39
C ARG A 715 -50.89 -20.78 -4.58
N PHE A 716 -50.75 -20.60 -3.27
CA PHE A 716 -50.35 -21.65 -2.33
C PHE A 716 -51.39 -21.79 -1.24
N TYR A 717 -51.91 -22.99 -1.04
CA TYR A 717 -52.77 -23.30 0.10
C TYR A 717 -51.90 -23.53 1.33
N GLN A 718 -52.16 -22.77 2.38
CA GLN A 718 -51.32 -22.70 3.57
C GLN A 718 -52.13 -22.87 4.85
N TYR A 719 -51.44 -23.18 5.95
CA TYR A 719 -52.06 -23.14 7.26
C TYR A 719 -52.27 -21.69 7.72
N SER A 720 -53.45 -21.41 8.25
CA SER A 720 -53.81 -20.14 8.86
C SER A 720 -54.46 -20.38 10.22
N TYR A 721 -54.42 -19.37 11.08
CA TYR A 721 -54.80 -19.49 12.48
C TYR A 721 -55.93 -18.53 12.81
N GLY A 722 -56.99 -19.06 13.42
CA GLY A 722 -58.04 -18.34 14.15
C GLY A 722 -58.09 -18.86 15.59
N ASP A 723 -59.28 -19.16 16.12
CA ASP A 723 -59.41 -19.91 17.39
C ASP A 723 -59.09 -21.42 17.23
N ALA A 724 -59.04 -21.90 15.98
CA ALA A 724 -58.56 -23.22 15.58
C ALA A 724 -57.76 -23.09 14.25
N PRO A 725 -56.92 -24.07 13.89
CA PRO A 725 -56.23 -24.09 12.60
C PRO A 725 -57.22 -24.19 11.44
N THR A 726 -57.10 -23.32 10.45
CA THR A 726 -57.91 -23.31 9.23
C THR A 726 -57.03 -23.24 7.99
N GLY A 727 -57.61 -23.53 6.81
CA GLY A 727 -56.94 -23.30 5.54
C GLY A 727 -56.89 -21.81 5.20
N GLY A 728 -55.74 -21.35 4.73
CA GLY A 728 -55.53 -20.04 4.11
C GLY A 728 -54.88 -20.17 2.73
N GLU A 729 -54.75 -19.05 2.04
CA GLU A 729 -54.19 -18.97 0.70
C GLU A 729 -53.23 -17.79 0.59
N VAL A 730 -51.99 -18.05 0.21
CA VAL A 730 -50.95 -17.05 -0.03
C VAL A 730 -50.66 -16.97 -1.52
N TRP A 731 -50.62 -15.75 -2.06
CA TRP A 731 -50.28 -15.51 -3.45
C TRP A 731 -48.90 -14.88 -3.57
N ALA A 732 -48.10 -15.39 -4.51
CA ALA A 732 -46.90 -14.72 -4.99
C ALA A 732 -47.21 -14.17 -6.39
N GLU A 733 -47.28 -12.85 -6.51
CA GLU A 733 -47.59 -12.16 -7.76
C GLU A 733 -46.32 -12.00 -8.62
N GLU A 734 -46.51 -11.85 -9.93
CA GLU A 734 -45.42 -11.67 -10.91
C GLU A 734 -44.57 -10.42 -10.62
N ASP A 735 -45.17 -9.37 -10.04
CA ASP A 735 -44.43 -8.18 -9.63
C ASP A 735 -43.59 -8.36 -8.36
N GLY A 736 -43.58 -9.57 -7.79
CA GLY A 736 -42.88 -9.94 -6.55
C GLY A 736 -43.71 -9.76 -5.28
N THR A 737 -44.95 -9.27 -5.35
CA THR A 737 -45.77 -9.09 -4.14
C THR A 737 -46.21 -10.42 -3.56
N VAL A 738 -45.83 -10.71 -2.32
CA VAL A 738 -46.36 -11.84 -1.54
C VAL A 738 -47.50 -11.33 -0.67
N ARG A 739 -48.68 -11.93 -0.80
CA ARG A 739 -49.90 -11.46 -0.12
C ARG A 739 -50.72 -12.59 0.47
N ASN A 740 -51.39 -12.31 1.57
CA ASN A 740 -52.49 -13.14 2.02
C ASN A 740 -53.72 -12.85 1.16
N SER A 741 -54.39 -13.90 0.68
CA SER A 741 -55.62 -13.83 -0.10
C SER A 741 -56.82 -14.12 0.81
N THR A 742 -56.80 -15.27 1.48
CA THR A 742 -57.87 -15.76 2.36
C THR A 742 -57.26 -16.54 3.53
N GLY A 743 -57.93 -16.56 4.70
CA GLY A 743 -57.43 -17.29 5.87
C GLY A 743 -58.10 -16.89 7.18
N GLY A 744 -57.67 -17.53 8.27
CA GLY A 744 -58.06 -17.21 9.64
C GLY A 744 -57.67 -15.80 10.09
N LEU A 745 -58.29 -15.33 11.17
CA LEU A 745 -58.21 -13.93 11.62
C LEU A 745 -56.95 -13.58 12.43
N GLN A 746 -56.04 -14.53 12.70
CA GLN A 746 -54.88 -14.30 13.56
C GLN A 746 -53.55 -14.32 12.79
N ALA A 747 -53.24 -15.38 12.04
CA ALA A 747 -51.97 -15.50 11.31
C ALA A 747 -52.04 -16.44 10.09
N VAL A 748 -51.05 -16.36 9.20
CA VAL A 748 -50.85 -17.29 8.07
C VAL A 748 -49.39 -17.76 8.02
N SER A 749 -49.19 -19.05 7.72
CA SER A 749 -47.86 -19.65 7.52
C SER A 749 -47.38 -19.48 6.09
N LEU A 750 -46.08 -19.23 5.94
CA LEU A 750 -45.35 -19.22 4.68
C LEU A 750 -44.53 -20.50 4.49
N ASP A 751 -44.56 -21.41 5.47
CA ASP A 751 -43.73 -22.61 5.48
C ASP A 751 -44.10 -23.54 4.33
N GLY A 752 -43.06 -24.02 3.62
CA GLY A 752 -43.25 -24.93 2.50
C GLY A 752 -43.73 -24.26 1.20
N ILE A 753 -43.85 -22.93 1.15
CA ILE A 753 -44.00 -22.23 -0.14
C ILE A 753 -42.67 -22.32 -0.89
N SER A 754 -42.70 -22.84 -2.12
CA SER A 754 -41.52 -22.88 -2.98
C SER A 754 -41.89 -22.74 -4.46
N PHE A 755 -41.13 -21.95 -5.22
CA PHE A 755 -41.38 -21.73 -6.64
C PHE A 755 -40.13 -21.29 -7.41
N LEU A 756 -40.10 -21.54 -8.72
CA LEU A 756 -38.99 -21.09 -9.57
C LEU A 756 -39.03 -19.57 -9.77
N ALA A 757 -37.90 -18.90 -9.59
CA ALA A 757 -37.76 -17.47 -9.86
C ALA A 757 -37.88 -17.15 -11.37
N GLU A 758 -38.24 -15.91 -11.68
CA GLU A 758 -38.11 -15.31 -13.01
C GLU A 758 -36.67 -15.48 -13.50
N GLN A 759 -36.53 -15.91 -14.76
CA GLN A 759 -35.24 -16.09 -15.42
C GLN A 759 -34.73 -14.78 -16.01
#